data_AF-A0A1N6IVS9-F1
#
_entry.id   AF-A0A1N6IVS9-F1
#
_cell.length_a   1.000
_cell.length_b   1.000
_cell.length_c   1.000
_cell.angle_alpha   90.00
_cell.angle_beta   90.00
_cell.angle_gamma   90.00
#
_symmetry.space_group_name_H-M   'P 1'
#
loop_
_entity.id
_entity.type
_entity.pdbx_description
1 polymer ?
#
loop_
_entity_poly.entity_id
_entity_poly.type
_entity_poly.pdbx_seq_one_letter_code
_entity_poly.pdbx_strand_id
1 'polypeptide(L)'
;MSKQARPCVAMVFMLLTLLMAVSAFAAPRNGIRVLVLPFAVNSGEDLSYLEDGLPELIGERLAAKNFFIVPNEEVEKLLAENAVTELNISTVRDLSLLSNADYAVYGSFTQVGEQLSIDARLVEAYGLQPAKPIYINKSGLINVLPAVDELVAQATNEMLRKQSISNIVVKGTKVLDPDVVLLRMRIQKGDPIDSKKINEEIKRIYKLGYFSDVQVSVEKKRDGNELVFTVVEKPKINNIVISGSDAVDSDDILAAINSKQGAVLNEKFLADDIARVRDLYRKEGYYLAEVDYKIERGTTGATLTFTVNEGEKLYIKDIKLEGIEQLDADDIKGELALSERGLLSWLTGSGVLREDYLERDVAAIAAYYLNRGFLDVRVGSARVDYEEDGIVITFPVSEGERYKLGTITFSGDLIEPDEKLLSIIGLDEWKEEEEYLNYTVLRDDSTKISDWYANYGYAYADVDFGIKREEGNIANVNYKVDKKNKVYVRRVVMEGNTRTRDNVVRRAVDLTDGELFNGEKLRDSNRKLNNLGYFSEASVNIVPTQSPEEVDLKVKVKEKNTGSVMAGVGWSSYDGVGFSGSIKEDNLWGKGYKLAFTSSFSSKKTSYDLSFLNPSVYDSDLSFSARTYITNTEYDDYDYNKTGGKVSFGYPVGKWSRVYAGYRFDQYQITDVKKNASNLIKEQSEDGTRYASVVHASFTRNTIDNFQRPTAGNVVTFTVNYGGGILQGTDDFIKVIGEARQFYALNNDHVLMARAKAGALLPNGSSYDKIPIVERFWLGGINSVRGYDLNDFAVRQNDGDKIGGTRMAFANFEYQWYFENDLGMTLVPFFDVGINYDEKDNGLKSNKEWLYSTGLELRWRSPMGDLRFAYGIPLADVNGEKQSPRFEFAMGQAF
;
A
#
# COMPACT_ATOMS: atom_id res chain seq x y z
N MET A 1 -23.99 -51.97 -21.00
CA MET A 1 -23.75 -52.06 -22.44
C MET A 1 -22.56 -51.17 -22.79
N SER A 2 -21.62 -51.73 -23.59
CA SER A 2 -20.51 -51.12 -24.37
C SER A 2 -19.71 -49.94 -23.80
N LYS A 3 -18.40 -50.08 -23.51
CA LYS A 3 -17.23 -49.98 -24.46
C LYS A 3 -17.33 -48.72 -25.35
N GLN A 4 -16.36 -47.82 -25.51
CA GLN A 4 -14.89 -47.91 -25.57
C GLN A 4 -14.35 -46.48 -25.81
N ALA A 5 -13.22 -46.07 -25.20
CA ALA A 5 -12.16 -45.26 -25.85
C ALA A 5 -10.95 -45.12 -24.90
N ARG A 6 -9.75 -45.13 -25.49
CA ARG A 6 -8.45 -45.48 -24.89
C ARG A 6 -7.68 -44.30 -24.24
N PRO A 7 -6.65 -44.58 -23.41
CA PRO A 7 -6.01 -43.65 -22.50
C PRO A 7 -4.77 -42.95 -23.12
N CYS A 8 -4.54 -41.69 -22.75
CA CYS A 8 -3.32 -40.93 -23.06
C CYS A 8 -2.58 -40.46 -21.79
N VAL A 9 -2.57 -41.29 -20.73
CA VAL A 9 -1.85 -41.00 -19.47
C VAL A 9 -0.68 -41.98 -19.23
N ALA A 10 -0.59 -43.06 -20.02
CA ALA A 10 0.47 -44.05 -19.87
C ALA A 10 1.83 -43.62 -20.45
N MET A 11 1.89 -42.58 -21.30
CA MET A 11 3.14 -42.23 -22.00
C MET A 11 4.01 -41.21 -21.24
N VAL A 12 3.44 -40.43 -20.31
CA VAL A 12 4.23 -39.55 -19.42
C VAL A 12 4.75 -40.31 -18.19
N PHE A 13 4.05 -41.36 -17.74
CA PHE A 13 4.57 -42.26 -16.70
C PHE A 13 5.68 -43.20 -17.21
N MET A 14 5.72 -43.49 -18.51
CA MET A 14 6.75 -44.35 -19.12
C MET A 14 8.06 -43.60 -19.43
N LEU A 15 8.00 -42.27 -19.61
CA LEU A 15 9.22 -41.45 -19.76
C LEU A 15 9.84 -41.02 -18.41
N LEU A 16 9.06 -40.94 -17.33
CA LEU A 16 9.60 -40.73 -15.98
C LEU A 16 10.18 -42.00 -15.34
N THR A 17 9.84 -43.18 -15.87
CA THR A 17 10.37 -44.47 -15.40
C THR A 17 11.60 -44.96 -16.17
N LEU A 18 11.93 -44.34 -17.32
CA LEU A 18 13.14 -44.66 -18.10
C LEU A 18 14.35 -43.74 -17.83
N LEU A 19 14.21 -42.70 -17.01
CA LEU A 19 15.32 -41.87 -16.49
C LEU A 19 15.72 -42.24 -15.05
N MET A 20 15.14 -43.29 -14.47
CA MET A 20 15.53 -43.88 -13.18
C MET A 20 16.17 -45.27 -13.31
N ALA A 21 16.78 -45.56 -14.46
CA ALA A 21 17.56 -46.77 -14.69
C ALA A 21 18.94 -46.39 -15.22
N VAL A 22 19.82 -45.94 -14.32
CA VAL A 22 21.26 -46.25 -14.18
C VAL A 22 21.76 -45.32 -13.06
N SER A 23 21.48 -45.75 -11.85
CA SER A 23 22.28 -45.47 -10.66
C SER A 23 21.69 -46.40 -9.62
N ALA A 24 22.27 -47.60 -9.51
CA ALA A 24 22.12 -48.39 -8.31
C ALA A 24 22.66 -47.52 -7.16
N PHE A 25 21.79 -46.68 -6.59
CA PHE A 25 22.05 -46.03 -5.33
C PHE A 25 22.20 -47.16 -4.34
N ALA A 26 23.45 -47.42 -3.98
CA ALA A 26 23.78 -48.11 -2.76
C ALA A 26 22.89 -47.52 -1.67
N ALA A 27 22.12 -48.38 -1.01
CA ALA A 27 21.44 -48.05 0.22
C ALA A 27 22.41 -47.27 1.12
N PRO A 28 21.95 -46.28 1.92
CA PRO A 28 22.84 -45.61 2.86
C PRO A 28 23.50 -46.68 3.73
N ARG A 29 24.81 -46.86 3.57
CA ARG A 29 25.62 -47.81 4.34
C ARG A 29 25.70 -47.30 5.77
N ASN A 30 24.66 -47.54 6.56
CA ASN A 30 24.60 -47.23 8.00
C ASN A 30 25.28 -48.36 8.80
N GLY A 31 26.57 -48.59 8.56
CA GLY A 31 27.40 -49.44 9.42
C GLY A 31 28.78 -48.82 9.55
N ILE A 32 29.42 -49.07 10.69
CA ILE A 32 30.71 -48.48 11.05
C ILE A 32 31.77 -49.01 10.06
N ARG A 33 32.43 -48.11 9.32
CA ARG A 33 33.52 -48.46 8.39
C ARG A 33 34.85 -48.42 9.13
N VAL A 34 35.65 -49.49 9.02
CA VAL A 34 36.90 -49.68 9.76
C VAL A 34 38.06 -49.86 8.78
N LEU A 35 39.10 -49.05 8.96
CA LEU A 35 40.39 -49.16 8.28
C LEU A 35 41.33 -50.05 9.12
N VAL A 36 41.69 -51.22 8.61
CA VAL A 36 42.69 -52.08 9.27
C VAL A 36 44.02 -51.85 8.58
N LEU A 37 45.01 -51.36 9.32
CA LEU A 37 46.35 -51.05 8.81
C LEU A 37 47.33 -52.19 9.13
N PRO A 38 48.47 -52.27 8.40
CA PRO A 38 49.50 -53.28 8.64
C PRO A 38 49.96 -53.32 10.10
N PHE A 39 50.21 -54.54 10.60
CA PHE A 39 50.76 -54.77 11.93
C PHE A 39 52.27 -55.03 11.82
N ALA A 40 53.07 -54.35 12.63
CA ALA A 40 54.49 -54.64 12.72
C ALA A 40 54.71 -55.99 13.43
N VAL A 41 55.46 -56.92 12.83
CA VAL A 41 55.69 -58.26 13.39
C VAL A 41 57.12 -58.39 13.90
N ASN A 42 57.29 -58.50 15.22
CA ASN A 42 58.58 -58.67 15.88
C ASN A 42 58.73 -60.13 16.35
N SER A 43 59.24 -61.00 15.49
CA SER A 43 59.40 -62.45 15.73
C SER A 43 60.58 -63.04 14.93
N GLY A 44 60.79 -64.36 15.01
CA GLY A 44 61.77 -65.06 14.15
C GLY A 44 61.34 -65.10 12.68
N GLU A 45 62.28 -65.31 11.74
CA GLU A 45 62.02 -65.28 10.28
C GLU A 45 60.82 -66.13 9.83
N ASP A 46 60.52 -67.21 10.56
CA ASP A 46 59.45 -68.19 10.32
C ASP A 46 58.03 -67.62 10.39
N LEU A 47 57.85 -66.37 10.86
CA LEU A 47 56.54 -65.76 11.16
C LEU A 47 56.28 -64.44 10.40
N SER A 48 57.13 -64.11 9.43
CA SER A 48 56.97 -62.94 8.55
C SER A 48 55.64 -62.91 7.79
N TYR A 49 55.04 -64.08 7.51
CA TYR A 49 53.72 -64.18 6.87
C TYR A 49 52.58 -63.53 7.67
N LEU A 50 52.79 -63.24 8.96
CA LEU A 50 51.80 -62.57 9.80
C LEU A 50 51.68 -61.06 9.53
N GLU A 51 52.64 -60.44 8.83
CA GLU A 51 52.59 -59.01 8.48
C GLU A 51 51.37 -58.71 7.60
N ASP A 52 51.12 -59.57 6.61
CA ASP A 52 49.96 -59.48 5.72
C ASP A 52 48.75 -60.24 6.29
N GLY A 53 49.00 -61.37 6.98
CA GLY A 53 47.93 -62.23 7.49
C GLY A 53 47.15 -61.67 8.68
N LEU A 54 47.76 -60.87 9.56
CA LEU A 54 47.06 -60.31 10.72
C LEU A 54 46.01 -59.24 10.35
N PRO A 55 46.31 -58.24 9.51
CA PRO A 55 45.30 -57.28 9.03
C PRO A 55 44.11 -57.96 8.37
N GLU A 56 44.35 -58.97 7.54
CA GLU A 56 43.30 -59.74 6.85
C GLU A 56 42.42 -60.49 7.86
N LEU A 57 43.02 -61.23 8.80
CA LEU A 57 42.29 -61.93 9.86
C LEU A 57 41.48 -60.98 10.75
N ILE A 58 42.04 -59.83 11.14
CA ILE A 58 41.33 -58.81 11.93
C ILE A 58 40.16 -58.24 11.12
N GLY A 59 40.38 -57.94 9.83
CA GLY A 59 39.36 -57.49 8.90
C GLY A 59 38.20 -58.49 8.77
N GLU A 60 38.49 -59.76 8.50
CA GLU A 60 37.47 -60.82 8.40
C GLU A 60 36.63 -60.95 9.68
N ARG A 61 37.29 -60.94 10.85
CA ARG A 61 36.61 -61.07 12.15
C ARG A 61 35.76 -59.85 12.48
N LEU A 62 36.18 -58.64 12.10
CA LEU A 62 35.36 -57.42 12.20
C LEU A 62 34.19 -57.43 11.19
N ALA A 63 34.43 -57.89 9.96
CA ALA A 63 33.37 -58.05 8.95
C ALA A 63 32.28 -59.03 9.43
N ALA A 64 32.67 -60.13 10.08
CA ALA A 64 31.76 -61.09 10.71
C ALA A 64 30.92 -60.48 11.85
N LYS A 65 31.32 -59.33 12.39
CA LYS A 65 30.56 -58.53 13.38
C LYS A 65 29.75 -57.39 12.74
N ASN A 66 29.56 -57.41 11.42
CA ASN A 66 28.84 -56.42 10.61
C ASN A 66 29.54 -55.04 10.48
N PHE A 67 30.86 -54.97 10.64
CA PHE A 67 31.63 -53.78 10.28
C PHE A 67 31.98 -53.77 8.79
N PHE A 68 32.03 -52.59 8.17
CA PHE A 68 32.47 -52.45 6.78
C PHE A 68 33.98 -52.24 6.74
N ILE A 69 34.73 -53.17 6.17
CA ILE A 69 36.19 -53.06 6.15
C ILE A 69 36.65 -52.35 4.87
N VAL A 70 37.60 -51.44 5.00
CA VAL A 70 38.30 -50.86 3.84
C VAL A 70 39.08 -51.98 3.14
N PRO A 71 38.84 -52.28 1.85
CA PRO A 71 39.54 -53.35 1.13
C PRO A 71 41.06 -53.17 1.15
N ASN A 72 41.84 -54.24 1.27
CA ASN A 72 43.30 -54.18 1.35
C ASN A 72 43.95 -53.43 0.17
N GLU A 73 43.43 -53.60 -1.05
CA GLU A 73 43.90 -52.85 -2.24
C GLU A 73 43.79 -51.32 -2.06
N GLU A 74 42.73 -50.84 -1.40
CA GLU A 74 42.54 -49.43 -1.07
C GLU A 74 43.52 -48.98 0.02
N VAL A 75 43.81 -49.85 1.00
CA VAL A 75 44.78 -49.60 2.07
C VAL A 75 46.20 -49.46 1.52
N GLU A 76 46.65 -50.41 0.69
CA GLU A 76 47.97 -50.38 0.06
C GLU A 76 48.16 -49.14 -0.81
N LYS A 77 47.13 -48.81 -1.60
CA LYS A 77 47.14 -47.60 -2.43
C LYS A 77 47.25 -46.33 -1.57
N LEU A 78 46.47 -46.23 -0.49
CA LEU A 78 46.52 -45.08 0.41
C LEU A 78 47.89 -44.93 1.09
N LEU A 79 48.53 -46.03 1.48
CA LEU A 79 49.86 -46.01 2.07
C LEU A 79 50.93 -45.58 1.06
N ALA A 80 50.85 -46.06 -0.19
CA ALA A 80 51.77 -45.72 -1.26
C ALA A 80 51.63 -44.25 -1.74
N GLU A 81 50.41 -43.78 -1.97
CA GLU A 81 50.12 -42.43 -2.47
C GLU A 81 50.49 -41.33 -1.45
N ASN A 82 50.46 -41.65 -0.16
CA ASN A 82 50.81 -40.72 0.92
C ASN A 82 52.23 -40.91 1.47
N ALA A 83 53.07 -41.73 0.80
CA ALA A 83 54.47 -41.99 1.16
C ALA A 83 54.66 -42.31 2.67
N VAL A 84 53.78 -43.15 3.23
CA VAL A 84 53.74 -43.42 4.67
C VAL A 84 54.88 -44.36 5.07
N THR A 85 55.87 -43.85 5.80
CA THR A 85 57.00 -44.64 6.32
C THR A 85 56.80 -45.10 7.77
N GLU A 86 55.91 -44.43 8.53
CA GLU A 86 55.58 -44.76 9.91
C GLU A 86 54.10 -44.50 10.23
N LEU A 87 53.48 -45.41 10.98
CA LEU A 87 52.09 -45.29 11.42
C LEU A 87 51.99 -44.58 12.78
N ASN A 88 52.03 -43.25 12.76
CA ASN A 88 51.71 -42.42 13.92
C ASN A 88 50.22 -42.02 13.95
N ILE A 89 49.74 -41.52 15.09
CA ILE A 89 48.31 -41.23 15.29
C ILE A 89 47.76 -40.19 14.29
N SER A 90 48.52 -39.15 13.93
CA SER A 90 48.10 -38.14 12.93
C SER A 90 47.94 -38.77 11.56
N THR A 91 48.94 -39.51 11.09
CA THR A 91 48.92 -40.18 9.79
C THR A 91 47.77 -41.18 9.70
N VAL A 92 47.51 -41.93 10.77
CA VAL A 92 46.40 -42.90 10.83
C VAL A 92 45.03 -42.19 10.74
N ARG A 93 44.86 -41.02 11.38
CA ARG A 93 43.61 -40.24 11.26
C ARG A 93 43.40 -39.71 9.85
N ASP A 94 44.45 -39.17 9.22
CA ASP A 94 44.37 -38.66 7.85
C ASP A 94 43.99 -39.78 6.86
N LEU A 95 44.62 -40.95 6.97
CA LEU A 95 44.28 -42.14 6.18
C LEU A 95 42.82 -42.60 6.43
N SER A 96 42.36 -42.51 7.67
CA SER A 96 40.97 -42.84 8.02
C SER A 96 39.98 -41.88 7.33
N LEU A 97 40.26 -40.57 7.34
CA LEU A 97 39.44 -39.58 6.66
C LEU A 97 39.44 -39.75 5.13
N LEU A 98 40.60 -40.02 4.54
CA LEU A 98 40.76 -40.24 3.09
C LEU A 98 40.00 -41.48 2.60
N SER A 99 40.00 -42.54 3.40
CA SER A 99 39.26 -43.78 3.15
C SER A 99 37.77 -43.70 3.52
N ASN A 100 37.32 -42.57 4.07
CA ASN A 100 35.97 -42.40 4.63
C ASN A 100 35.63 -43.49 5.67
N ALA A 101 36.61 -43.91 6.47
CA ALA A 101 36.45 -44.82 7.60
C ALA A 101 36.11 -44.05 8.89
N ASP A 102 35.31 -44.66 9.76
CA ASP A 102 34.94 -44.12 11.08
C ASP A 102 36.01 -44.42 12.13
N TYR A 103 36.66 -45.60 12.02
CA TYR A 103 37.73 -46.04 12.90
C TYR A 103 38.91 -46.64 12.13
N ALA A 104 40.10 -46.61 12.74
CA ALA A 104 41.26 -47.37 12.28
C ALA A 104 41.85 -48.24 13.39
N VAL A 105 42.36 -49.41 13.01
CA VAL A 105 43.06 -50.36 13.88
C VAL A 105 44.46 -50.62 13.30
N TYR A 106 45.49 -50.41 14.12
CA TYR A 106 46.89 -50.70 13.77
C TYR A 106 47.66 -51.12 15.01
N GLY A 107 48.84 -51.72 14.86
CA GLY A 107 49.61 -52.13 16.03
C GLY A 107 50.83 -52.98 15.72
N SER A 108 51.28 -53.74 16.71
CA SER A 108 52.37 -54.69 16.56
C SER A 108 52.03 -56.04 17.18
N PHE A 109 52.53 -57.10 16.55
CA PHE A 109 52.59 -58.46 17.09
C PHE A 109 54.02 -58.73 17.53
N THR A 110 54.23 -59.31 18.70
CA THR A 110 55.57 -59.66 19.20
C THR A 110 55.57 -61.06 19.78
N GLN A 111 56.61 -61.85 19.47
CA GLN A 111 56.80 -63.18 20.07
C GLN A 111 58.18 -63.28 20.74
N VAL A 112 58.19 -63.71 22.00
CA VAL A 112 59.41 -63.98 22.77
C VAL A 112 59.27 -65.36 23.43
N GLY A 113 60.04 -66.33 22.94
CA GLY A 113 59.93 -67.72 23.36
C GLY A 113 58.53 -68.28 23.07
N GLU A 114 57.85 -68.77 24.12
CA GLU A 114 56.48 -69.26 24.03
C GLU A 114 55.42 -68.17 24.27
N GLN A 115 55.78 -66.91 24.59
CA GLN A 115 54.81 -65.84 24.79
C GLN A 115 54.59 -65.03 23.50
N LEU A 116 53.33 -64.70 23.22
CA LEU A 116 52.92 -63.81 22.13
C LEU A 116 52.09 -62.64 22.68
N SER A 117 52.33 -61.44 22.16
CA SER A 117 51.56 -60.24 22.48
C SER A 117 51.08 -59.51 21.23
N ILE A 118 49.87 -58.95 21.30
CA ILE A 118 49.32 -58.03 20.31
C ILE A 118 49.07 -56.70 21.00
N ASP A 119 49.77 -55.67 20.54
CA ASP A 119 49.67 -54.30 21.02
C ASP A 119 48.99 -53.46 19.94
N ALA A 120 47.66 -53.39 20.00
CA ALA A 120 46.85 -52.67 19.01
C ALA A 120 46.40 -51.30 19.52
N ARG A 121 46.11 -50.41 18.58
CA ARG A 121 45.60 -49.05 18.78
C ARG A 121 44.33 -48.87 17.96
N LEU A 122 43.26 -48.49 18.63
CA LEU A 122 42.00 -48.08 18.01
C LEU A 122 41.93 -46.56 17.93
N VAL A 123 41.74 -46.02 16.73
CA VAL A 123 41.69 -44.58 16.44
C VAL A 123 40.32 -44.22 15.86
N GLU A 124 39.70 -43.15 16.36
CA GLU A 124 38.48 -42.57 15.79
C GLU A 124 38.87 -41.49 14.76
N ALA A 125 38.29 -41.52 13.55
CA ALA A 125 38.70 -40.67 12.43
C ALA A 125 38.41 -39.17 12.66
N TYR A 126 37.23 -38.85 13.20
CA TYR A 126 36.79 -37.47 13.47
C TYR A 126 36.98 -37.04 14.94
N GLY A 127 37.64 -37.88 15.76
CA GLY A 127 37.73 -37.70 17.21
C GLY A 127 39.02 -37.03 17.70
N LEU A 128 38.90 -36.19 18.73
CA LEU A 128 40.05 -35.62 19.47
C LEU A 128 40.61 -36.56 20.56
N GLN A 129 39.99 -37.73 20.75
CA GLN A 129 40.39 -38.68 21.80
C GLN A 129 41.71 -39.38 21.45
N PRO A 130 42.58 -39.66 22.45
CA PRO A 130 43.80 -40.40 22.22
C PRO A 130 43.50 -41.83 21.74
N ALA A 131 44.39 -42.38 20.92
CA ALA A 131 44.27 -43.75 20.42
C ALA A 131 44.13 -44.73 21.58
N LYS A 132 43.07 -45.54 21.57
CA LYS A 132 42.78 -46.46 22.66
C LYS A 132 43.64 -47.71 22.52
N PRO A 133 44.52 -48.01 23.49
CA PRO A 133 45.33 -49.21 23.41
C PRO A 133 44.52 -50.46 23.76
N ILE A 134 44.78 -51.54 23.04
CA ILE A 134 44.26 -52.89 23.29
C ILE A 134 45.47 -53.83 23.36
N TYR A 135 45.66 -54.44 24.52
CA TYR A 135 46.81 -55.29 24.82
C TYR A 135 46.34 -56.73 25.06
N ILE A 136 46.80 -57.66 24.23
CA ILE A 136 46.47 -59.08 24.34
C ILE A 136 47.76 -59.88 24.55
N ASN A 137 47.80 -60.79 25.50
CA ASN A 137 48.94 -61.69 25.73
C ASN A 137 48.45 -63.15 25.84
N LYS A 138 49.09 -64.07 25.13
CA LYS A 138 48.82 -65.52 25.16
C LYS A 138 50.13 -66.30 25.15
N SER A 139 50.06 -67.59 25.50
CA SER A 139 51.21 -68.50 25.43
C SER A 139 50.99 -69.58 24.37
N GLY A 140 51.96 -69.80 23.48
CA GLY A 140 51.95 -70.79 22.41
C GLY A 140 51.35 -70.26 21.10
N LEU A 141 52.02 -70.57 19.97
CA LEU A 141 51.61 -70.16 18.61
C LEU A 141 50.19 -70.61 18.21
N ILE A 142 49.70 -71.70 18.80
CA ILE A 142 48.32 -72.18 18.59
C ILE A 142 47.26 -71.15 19.04
N ASN A 143 47.65 -70.18 19.87
CA ASN A 143 46.76 -69.16 20.44
C ASN A 143 46.74 -67.82 19.67
N VAL A 144 47.34 -67.73 18.48
CA VAL A 144 47.27 -66.51 17.63
C VAL A 144 45.81 -66.19 17.24
N LEU A 145 45.04 -67.17 16.77
CA LEU A 145 43.63 -66.97 16.41
C LEU A 145 42.77 -66.54 17.62
N PRO A 146 42.84 -67.23 18.79
CA PRO A 146 42.23 -66.74 20.02
C PRO A 146 42.63 -65.31 20.42
N ALA A 147 43.89 -64.90 20.18
CA ALA A 147 44.35 -63.55 20.49
C ALA A 147 43.72 -62.50 19.56
N VAL A 148 43.58 -62.81 18.27
CA VAL A 148 42.88 -61.95 17.29
C VAL A 148 41.39 -61.85 17.63
N ASP A 149 40.73 -62.95 18.02
CA ASP A 149 39.33 -62.94 18.44
C ASP A 149 39.11 -62.05 19.67
N GLU A 150 40.03 -62.06 20.63
CA GLU A 150 39.98 -61.21 21.81
C GLU A 150 40.21 -59.73 21.48
N LEU A 151 41.19 -59.42 20.63
CA LEU A 151 41.42 -58.06 20.11
C LEU A 151 40.16 -57.51 19.45
N VAL A 152 39.56 -58.29 18.54
CA VAL A 152 38.36 -57.88 17.79
C VAL A 152 37.16 -57.71 18.71
N ALA A 153 37.00 -58.57 19.73
CA ALA A 153 35.95 -58.42 20.72
C ALA A 153 36.11 -57.13 21.55
N GLN A 154 37.34 -56.81 21.98
CA GLN A 154 37.62 -55.56 22.70
C GLN A 154 37.43 -54.32 21.81
N ALA A 155 37.90 -54.35 20.56
CA ALA A 155 37.73 -53.27 19.60
C ALA A 155 36.25 -53.04 19.26
N THR A 156 35.48 -54.11 19.04
CA THR A 156 34.04 -54.07 18.77
C THR A 156 33.26 -53.44 19.93
N ASN A 157 33.55 -53.88 21.16
CA ASN A 157 32.91 -53.32 22.35
C ASN A 157 33.18 -51.82 22.51
N GLU A 158 34.35 -51.35 22.09
CA GLU A 158 34.67 -49.94 22.12
C GLU A 158 33.98 -49.15 21.01
N MET A 159 34.02 -49.64 19.77
CA MET A 159 33.36 -48.98 18.61
C MET A 159 31.84 -48.89 18.78
N LEU A 160 31.21 -49.86 19.45
CA LEU A 160 29.77 -49.89 19.71
C LEU A 160 29.34 -49.14 20.97
N ARG A 161 30.28 -48.59 21.74
CA ARG A 161 29.97 -47.86 22.98
C ARG A 161 29.37 -46.50 22.68
N LYS A 162 28.04 -46.45 22.52
CA LYS A 162 27.29 -45.20 22.32
C LYS A 162 27.41 -44.29 23.55
N GLN A 163 28.21 -43.24 23.42
CA GLN A 163 28.27 -42.15 24.37
C GLN A 163 27.14 -41.15 24.04
N SER A 164 26.31 -40.82 25.03
CA SER A 164 25.21 -39.86 24.89
C SER A 164 25.57 -38.50 25.50
N ILE A 165 24.93 -37.45 24.98
CA ILE A 165 25.06 -36.08 25.45
C ILE A 165 24.22 -35.91 26.70
N SER A 166 24.86 -35.67 27.83
CA SER A 166 24.19 -35.41 29.12
C SER A 166 23.75 -33.96 29.27
N ASN A 167 24.50 -33.02 28.67
CA ASN A 167 24.25 -31.60 28.74
C ASN A 167 24.97 -30.85 27.61
N ILE A 168 24.50 -29.65 27.26
CA ILE A 168 25.10 -28.74 26.27
C ILE A 168 25.26 -27.37 26.94
N VAL A 169 26.45 -26.80 26.86
CA VAL A 169 26.79 -25.50 27.46
C VAL A 169 27.46 -24.62 26.41
N VAL A 170 27.02 -23.36 26.32
CA VAL A 170 27.67 -22.35 25.49
C VAL A 170 28.45 -21.40 26.40
N LYS A 171 29.74 -21.19 26.11
CA LYS A 171 30.65 -20.30 26.84
C LYS A 171 31.21 -19.24 25.88
N GLY A 172 31.53 -18.06 26.40
CA GLY A 172 32.19 -16.99 25.65
C GLY A 172 31.26 -15.92 25.07
N THR A 173 29.94 -16.07 25.25
CA THR A 173 29.02 -14.94 25.05
C THR A 173 29.19 -13.91 26.17
N LYS A 174 29.13 -12.63 25.81
CA LYS A 174 29.28 -11.48 26.72
C LYS A 174 28.05 -10.59 26.70
N VAL A 175 27.50 -10.33 25.51
CA VAL A 175 26.29 -9.50 25.34
C VAL A 175 25.10 -10.36 24.92
N LEU A 176 25.34 -11.41 24.13
CA LEU A 176 24.32 -12.37 23.76
C LEU A 176 24.01 -13.35 24.90
N ASP A 177 22.73 -13.64 25.09
CA ASP A 177 22.30 -14.72 25.97
C ASP A 177 22.70 -16.08 25.36
N PRO A 178 23.36 -16.97 26.11
CA PRO A 178 23.67 -18.33 25.67
C PRO A 178 22.47 -19.09 25.08
N ASP A 179 21.25 -18.82 25.56
CA ASP A 179 20.03 -19.48 25.11
C ASP A 179 19.69 -19.15 23.65
N VAL A 180 20.10 -17.99 23.15
CA VAL A 180 19.92 -17.61 21.72
C VAL A 180 20.67 -18.58 20.81
N VAL A 181 21.84 -19.05 21.25
CA VAL A 181 22.62 -20.05 20.53
C VAL A 181 21.95 -21.42 20.65
N LEU A 182 21.58 -21.82 21.88
CA LEU A 182 20.96 -23.12 22.16
C LEU A 182 19.65 -23.33 21.39
N LEU A 183 18.79 -22.32 21.31
CA LEU A 183 17.51 -22.39 20.58
C LEU A 183 17.69 -22.60 19.07
N ARG A 184 18.85 -22.26 18.51
CA ARG A 184 19.13 -22.49 17.08
C ARG A 184 19.76 -23.85 16.82
N MET A 185 20.28 -24.52 17.84
CA MET A 185 20.91 -25.81 17.70
C MET A 185 19.90 -26.92 17.40
N ARG A 186 20.34 -27.95 16.67
CA ARG A 186 19.53 -29.16 16.42
C ARG A 186 19.90 -30.31 17.34
N ILE A 187 21.14 -30.34 17.81
CA ILE A 187 21.60 -31.33 18.80
C ILE A 187 20.95 -31.04 20.15
N GLN A 188 20.41 -32.06 20.80
CA GLN A 188 19.74 -31.97 22.10
C GLN A 188 20.35 -32.91 23.13
N LYS A 189 20.03 -32.65 24.40
CA LYS A 189 20.34 -33.58 25.50
C LYS A 189 19.72 -34.96 25.20
N GLY A 190 20.52 -36.01 25.34
CA GLY A 190 20.14 -37.40 25.05
C GLY A 190 20.59 -37.89 23.67
N ASP A 191 20.95 -37.00 22.74
CA ASP A 191 21.46 -37.40 21.43
C ASP A 191 22.80 -38.16 21.56
N PRO A 192 23.09 -39.10 20.65
CA PRO A 192 24.40 -39.73 20.58
C PRO A 192 25.46 -38.69 20.18
N ILE A 193 26.65 -38.78 20.78
CA ILE A 193 27.80 -37.99 20.36
C ILE A 193 28.22 -38.46 18.96
N ASP A 194 28.08 -37.56 18.00
CA ASP A 194 28.38 -37.79 16.59
C ASP A 194 29.15 -36.57 16.06
N SER A 195 30.42 -36.79 15.73
CA SER A 195 31.36 -35.75 15.29
C SER A 195 30.91 -35.05 14.00
N LYS A 196 30.19 -35.75 13.11
CA LYS A 196 29.63 -35.15 11.89
C LYS A 196 28.50 -34.19 12.21
N LYS A 197 27.58 -34.60 13.10
CA LYS A 197 26.51 -33.71 13.59
C LYS A 197 27.06 -32.50 14.33
N ILE A 198 28.09 -32.69 15.15
CA ILE A 198 28.75 -31.61 15.88
C ILE A 198 29.36 -30.57 14.93
N ASN A 199 30.03 -31.02 13.85
CA ASN A 199 30.58 -30.11 12.84
C ASN A 199 29.48 -29.32 12.09
N GLU A 200 28.37 -29.97 11.76
CA GLU A 200 27.20 -29.27 11.20
C GLU A 200 26.65 -28.22 12.16
N GLU A 201 26.71 -28.48 13.46
CA GLU A 201 26.28 -27.55 14.50
C GLU A 201 27.23 -26.35 14.62
N ILE A 202 28.55 -26.56 14.58
CA ILE A 202 29.54 -25.47 14.52
C ILE A 202 29.24 -24.55 13.34
N LYS A 203 29.02 -25.12 12.15
CA LYS A 203 28.68 -24.33 10.94
C LYS A 203 27.36 -23.57 11.12
N ARG A 204 26.38 -24.12 11.83
CA ARG A 204 25.10 -23.46 12.11
C ARG A 204 25.28 -22.27 13.03
N ILE A 205 26.05 -22.43 14.10
CA ILE A 205 26.35 -21.36 15.06
C ILE A 205 27.16 -20.26 14.37
N TYR A 206 28.15 -20.61 13.55
CA TYR A 206 28.93 -19.63 12.78
C TYR A 206 28.04 -18.83 11.81
N LYS A 207 27.10 -19.50 11.12
CA LYS A 207 26.11 -18.87 10.23
C LYS A 207 25.15 -17.90 10.92
N LEU A 208 25.12 -17.85 12.25
CA LEU A 208 24.39 -16.81 12.98
C LEU A 208 24.99 -15.41 12.74
N GLY A 209 26.27 -15.32 12.39
CA GLY A 209 26.94 -14.06 12.03
C GLY A 209 27.47 -13.23 13.21
N TYR A 210 27.17 -13.62 14.45
CA TYR A 210 27.56 -12.92 15.69
C TYR A 210 28.92 -13.33 16.27
N PHE A 211 29.53 -14.39 15.77
CA PHE A 211 30.76 -14.98 16.32
C PHE A 211 31.88 -14.94 15.29
N SER A 212 33.10 -14.61 15.71
CA SER A 212 34.30 -14.68 14.86
C SER A 212 34.98 -16.04 14.92
N ASP A 213 34.74 -16.82 15.97
CA ASP A 213 35.25 -18.19 16.12
C ASP A 213 34.26 -19.03 16.94
N VAL A 214 34.16 -20.32 16.63
CA VAL A 214 33.28 -21.30 17.29
C VAL A 214 34.03 -22.61 17.43
N GLN A 215 34.30 -23.00 18.68
CA GLN A 215 34.99 -24.24 19.03
C GLN A 215 34.08 -25.13 19.89
N VAL A 216 34.35 -26.43 19.90
CA VAL A 216 33.61 -27.40 20.72
C VAL A 216 34.57 -28.33 21.44
N SER A 217 34.29 -28.60 22.70
CA SER A 217 35.02 -29.58 23.51
C SER A 217 34.04 -30.51 24.23
N VAL A 218 34.43 -31.77 24.40
CA VAL A 218 33.65 -32.77 25.17
C VAL A 218 34.27 -32.92 26.55
N GLU A 219 33.54 -32.49 27.59
CA GLU A 219 33.96 -32.63 28.98
C GLU A 219 33.25 -33.84 29.63
N LYS A 220 33.99 -34.75 30.26
CA LYS A 220 33.42 -35.89 30.99
C LYS A 220 32.99 -35.45 32.39
N LYS A 221 31.70 -35.55 32.72
CA LYS A 221 31.14 -35.27 34.05
C LYS A 221 30.53 -36.53 34.68
N ARG A 222 30.20 -36.44 35.98
CA ARG A 222 29.55 -37.53 36.73
C ARG A 222 28.22 -37.98 36.10
N ASP A 223 27.52 -37.06 35.44
CA ASP A 223 26.19 -37.30 34.84
C ASP A 223 26.24 -37.67 33.34
N GLY A 224 27.45 -37.86 32.78
CA GLY A 224 27.69 -38.20 31.37
C GLY A 224 28.59 -37.19 30.66
N ASN A 225 28.59 -37.20 29.33
CA ASN A 225 29.42 -36.29 28.52
C ASN A 225 28.71 -34.95 28.31
N GLU A 226 29.38 -33.84 28.57
CA GLU A 226 28.90 -32.49 28.34
C GLU A 226 29.58 -31.89 27.11
N LEU A 227 28.79 -31.36 26.17
CA LEU A 227 29.31 -30.60 25.04
C LEU A 227 29.44 -29.13 25.42
N VAL A 228 30.65 -28.59 25.34
CA VAL A 228 30.94 -27.19 25.63
C VAL A 228 31.31 -26.48 24.34
N PHE A 229 30.41 -25.63 23.85
CA PHE A 229 30.66 -24.75 22.71
C PHE A 229 31.28 -23.45 23.21
N THR A 230 32.53 -23.18 22.85
CA THR A 230 33.22 -21.94 23.18
C THR A 230 33.19 -21.02 21.98
N VAL A 231 32.54 -19.87 22.11
CA VAL A 231 32.38 -18.89 21.03
C VAL A 231 33.17 -17.62 21.32
N VAL A 232 33.73 -16.99 20.28
CA VAL A 232 34.30 -15.65 20.37
C VAL A 232 33.28 -14.67 19.79
N GLU A 233 32.53 -14.01 20.66
CA GLU A 233 31.52 -13.01 20.29
C GLU A 233 32.16 -11.78 19.65
N LYS A 234 31.56 -11.30 18.56
CA LYS A 234 31.94 -10.05 17.91
C LYS A 234 31.67 -8.86 18.84
N PRO A 235 32.36 -7.72 18.64
CA PRO A 235 32.20 -6.57 19.54
C PRO A 235 30.77 -6.02 19.53
N LYS A 236 30.35 -5.48 20.68
CA LYS A 236 29.15 -4.66 20.82
C LYS A 236 29.31 -3.35 20.06
N ILE A 237 28.28 -2.93 19.35
CA ILE A 237 28.23 -1.62 18.68
C ILE A 237 27.99 -0.54 19.75
N ASN A 238 28.99 0.29 20.02
CA ASN A 238 28.90 1.38 20.98
C ASN A 238 28.35 2.66 20.36
N ASN A 239 28.69 2.91 19.10
CA ASN A 239 28.20 4.05 18.33
C ASN A 239 28.11 3.68 16.85
N ILE A 240 27.17 4.29 16.13
CA ILE A 240 27.08 4.23 14.68
C ILE A 240 27.25 5.65 14.16
N VAL A 241 28.18 5.85 13.25
CA VAL A 241 28.49 7.15 12.64
C VAL A 241 28.20 7.06 11.15
N ILE A 242 27.45 8.02 10.63
CA ILE A 242 27.25 8.18 9.19
C ILE A 242 28.12 9.35 8.73
N SER A 243 28.89 9.17 7.67
CA SER A 243 29.74 10.18 7.07
C SER A 243 29.46 10.30 5.58
N GLY A 244 29.46 11.52 5.05
CA GLY A 244 29.15 11.79 3.64
C GLY A 244 27.67 11.70 3.30
N SER A 245 26.79 12.04 4.24
CA SER A 245 25.33 12.04 4.06
C SER A 245 24.76 13.46 4.00
N ASP A 246 25.02 14.16 2.91
CA ASP A 246 24.54 15.53 2.67
C ASP A 246 23.17 15.52 1.97
N ALA A 247 22.93 14.56 1.07
CA ALA A 247 21.69 14.44 0.31
C ALA A 247 20.58 13.69 1.07
N VAL A 248 20.94 12.79 1.99
CA VAL A 248 19.99 12.06 2.82
C VAL A 248 20.36 12.21 4.28
N ASP A 249 19.37 12.54 5.12
CA ASP A 249 19.60 12.78 6.54
C ASP A 249 20.16 11.54 7.24
N SER A 250 21.18 11.74 8.08
CA SER A 250 21.83 10.65 8.81
C SER A 250 20.84 9.90 9.71
N ASP A 251 19.84 10.56 10.28
CA ASP A 251 18.83 9.93 11.14
C ASP A 251 17.92 8.99 10.35
N ASP A 252 17.58 9.35 9.11
CA ASP A 252 16.80 8.48 8.21
C ASP A 252 17.59 7.22 7.83
N ILE A 253 18.90 7.37 7.58
CA ILE A 253 19.81 6.24 7.36
C ILE A 253 19.86 5.34 8.60
N LEU A 254 20.04 5.91 9.79
CA LEU A 254 20.08 5.17 11.06
C LEU A 254 18.75 4.46 11.38
N ALA A 255 17.62 5.05 10.98
CA ALA A 255 16.30 4.44 11.11
C ALA A 255 16.16 3.22 10.18
N ALA A 256 16.65 3.32 8.93
CA ALA A 256 16.51 2.30 7.89
C ALA A 256 17.37 1.04 8.12
N ILE A 257 18.58 1.18 8.68
CA ILE A 257 19.50 0.06 8.92
C ILE A 257 19.07 -0.84 10.09
N ASN A 258 19.43 -2.11 10.05
CA ASN A 258 19.17 -3.12 11.07
C ASN A 258 20.21 -3.08 12.20
N SER A 259 21.45 -2.67 11.93
CA SER A 259 22.47 -2.48 12.96
C SER A 259 22.05 -1.37 13.91
N LYS A 260 21.98 -1.67 15.21
CA LYS A 260 21.59 -0.71 16.25
C LYS A 260 22.68 -0.55 17.31
N GLN A 261 22.77 0.66 17.85
CA GLN A 261 23.60 0.92 19.02
C GLN A 261 23.18 0.01 20.18
N GLY A 262 24.17 -0.60 20.84
CA GLY A 262 23.95 -1.55 21.93
C GLY A 262 23.84 -3.01 21.52
N ALA A 263 23.66 -3.31 20.23
CA ALA A 263 23.59 -4.68 19.71
C ALA A 263 24.98 -5.27 19.43
N VAL A 264 25.05 -6.59 19.28
CA VAL A 264 26.25 -7.29 18.81
C VAL A 264 26.38 -7.14 17.31
N LEU A 265 27.58 -6.82 16.83
CA LEU A 265 27.86 -6.69 15.40
C LEU A 265 27.53 -7.99 14.65
N ASN A 266 26.76 -7.88 13.56
CA ASN A 266 26.39 -9.00 12.70
C ASN A 266 26.71 -8.68 11.24
N GLU A 267 27.53 -9.51 10.59
CA GLU A 267 27.94 -9.30 9.20
C GLU A 267 26.80 -9.39 8.19
N LYS A 268 25.79 -10.22 8.48
CA LYS A 268 24.62 -10.31 7.61
C LYS A 268 23.83 -9.01 7.64
N PHE A 269 23.65 -8.43 8.82
CA PHE A 269 23.00 -7.12 8.93
C PHE A 269 23.82 -6.04 8.24
N LEU A 270 25.16 -6.04 8.33
CA LEU A 270 25.97 -5.06 7.60
C LEU A 270 25.72 -5.09 6.08
N ALA A 271 25.65 -6.28 5.48
CA ALA A 271 25.36 -6.39 4.05
C ALA A 271 23.95 -5.89 3.70
N ASP A 272 22.95 -6.27 4.50
CA ASP A 272 21.57 -5.81 4.34
C ASP A 272 21.45 -4.29 4.56
N ASP A 273 22.22 -3.73 5.48
CA ASP A 273 22.25 -2.31 5.84
C ASP A 273 22.84 -1.49 4.70
N ILE A 274 23.98 -1.91 4.13
CA ILE A 274 24.59 -1.29 2.95
C ILE A 274 23.60 -1.25 1.78
N ALA A 275 22.88 -2.35 1.54
CA ALA A 275 21.85 -2.40 0.49
C ALA A 275 20.72 -1.40 0.77
N ARG A 276 20.22 -1.34 2.02
CA ARG A 276 19.17 -0.39 2.42
C ARG A 276 19.59 1.07 2.29
N VAL A 277 20.83 1.40 2.65
CA VAL A 277 21.37 2.75 2.48
C VAL A 277 21.42 3.07 0.98
N ARG A 278 21.96 2.18 0.13
CA ARG A 278 21.95 2.39 -1.33
C ARG A 278 20.53 2.57 -1.88
N ASP A 279 19.56 1.79 -1.42
CA ASP A 279 18.17 1.92 -1.84
C ASP A 279 17.55 3.26 -1.42
N LEU A 280 17.91 3.78 -0.25
CA LEU A 280 17.49 5.10 0.24
C LEU A 280 18.00 6.20 -0.70
N TYR A 281 19.28 6.15 -1.07
CA TYR A 281 19.90 7.08 -2.02
C TYR A 281 19.31 6.97 -3.43
N ARG A 282 19.06 5.74 -3.91
CA ARG A 282 18.40 5.50 -5.22
C ARG A 282 17.01 6.11 -5.28
N LYS A 283 16.22 6.04 -4.20
CA LYS A 283 14.89 6.67 -4.15
C LYS A 283 14.95 8.19 -4.30
N GLU A 284 16.04 8.80 -3.84
CA GLU A 284 16.30 10.24 -3.98
C GLU A 284 17.00 10.61 -5.29
N GLY A 285 17.26 9.65 -6.18
CA GLY A 285 17.88 9.88 -7.51
C GLY A 285 19.39 9.70 -7.57
N TYR A 286 20.02 9.19 -6.51
CA TYR A 286 21.48 8.97 -6.42
C TYR A 286 21.82 7.50 -6.71
N TYR A 287 21.78 7.10 -7.98
CA TYR A 287 21.94 5.70 -8.39
C TYR A 287 23.38 5.19 -8.34
N LEU A 288 24.34 6.11 -8.45
CA LEU A 288 25.77 5.83 -8.39
C LEU A 288 26.32 5.93 -6.96
N ALA A 289 25.45 6.04 -5.94
CA ALA A 289 25.88 6.12 -4.55
C ALA A 289 26.60 4.85 -4.10
N GLU A 290 27.83 5.02 -3.61
CA GLU A 290 28.64 3.95 -3.03
C GLU A 290 28.61 4.06 -1.51
N VAL A 291 28.44 2.92 -0.84
CA VAL A 291 28.36 2.84 0.61
C VAL A 291 29.38 1.83 1.08
N ASP A 292 30.33 2.32 1.87
CA ASP A 292 31.37 1.55 2.55
C ASP A 292 31.16 1.58 4.06
N TYR A 293 31.83 0.67 4.77
CA TYR A 293 31.83 0.64 6.22
C TYR A 293 33.21 0.40 6.80
N LYS A 294 33.47 0.99 7.98
CA LYS A 294 34.68 0.80 8.77
C LYS A 294 34.29 0.44 10.20
N ILE A 295 34.98 -0.56 10.76
CA ILE A 295 34.79 -0.97 12.16
C ILE A 295 36.04 -0.61 12.96
N GLU A 296 35.90 0.33 13.88
CA GLU A 296 36.98 0.73 14.78
C GLU A 296 36.76 0.09 16.15
N ARG A 297 37.64 -0.84 16.52
CA ARG A 297 37.55 -1.57 17.80
C ARG A 297 38.10 -0.70 18.93
N GLY A 298 37.26 -0.41 19.92
CA GLY A 298 37.64 0.20 21.19
C GLY A 298 37.90 -0.84 22.28
N THR A 299 38.15 -0.37 23.51
CA THR A 299 38.45 -1.23 24.67
C THR A 299 37.26 -2.08 25.15
N THR A 300 36.01 -1.65 24.94
CA THR A 300 34.80 -2.34 25.42
C THR A 300 33.72 -2.56 24.35
N GLY A 301 34.00 -2.26 23.07
CA GLY A 301 33.06 -2.38 21.97
C GLY A 301 33.67 -1.85 20.66
N ALA A 302 32.85 -1.57 19.65
CA ALA A 302 33.28 -1.02 18.38
C ALA A 302 32.42 0.16 17.94
N THR A 303 33.02 1.09 17.21
CA THR A 303 32.32 2.13 16.45
C THR A 303 32.17 1.63 15.02
N LEU A 304 30.93 1.62 14.52
CA LEU A 304 30.61 1.29 13.13
C LEU A 304 30.42 2.60 12.37
N THR A 305 31.29 2.87 11.41
CA THR A 305 31.18 4.07 10.57
C THR A 305 30.76 3.66 9.17
N PHE A 306 29.61 4.12 8.70
CA PHE A 306 29.24 4.06 7.28
C PHE A 306 29.78 5.31 6.59
N THR A 307 30.50 5.12 5.48
CA THR A 307 30.98 6.20 4.63
C THR A 307 30.22 6.12 3.32
N VAL A 308 29.46 7.15 3.01
CA VAL A 308 28.69 7.26 1.77
C VAL A 308 29.41 8.21 0.83
N ASN A 309 29.59 7.78 -0.42
CA ASN A 309 29.93 8.63 -1.54
C ASN A 309 28.67 8.75 -2.40
N GLU A 310 27.98 9.88 -2.30
CA GLU A 310 26.62 10.04 -2.83
C GLU A 310 26.58 10.06 -4.37
N GLY A 311 27.66 10.52 -5.02
CA GLY A 311 27.69 10.75 -6.46
C GLY A 311 26.77 11.89 -6.91
N GLU A 312 26.61 12.05 -8.22
CA GLU A 312 25.68 13.03 -8.78
C GLU A 312 24.26 12.48 -8.86
N LYS A 313 23.26 13.35 -8.64
CA LYS A 313 21.85 13.02 -8.81
C LYS A 313 21.53 12.92 -10.30
N LEU A 314 21.07 11.75 -10.73
CA LEU A 314 20.71 11.51 -12.12
C LEU A 314 19.19 11.58 -12.31
N TYR A 315 18.79 12.06 -13.48
CA TYR A 315 17.39 12.11 -13.89
C TYR A 315 17.20 11.30 -15.18
N ILE A 316 15.99 10.80 -15.40
CA ILE A 316 15.55 10.20 -16.66
C ILE A 316 15.60 11.28 -17.72
N LYS A 317 16.51 11.10 -18.67
CA LYS A 317 16.75 11.99 -19.79
C LYS A 317 15.86 11.63 -20.98
N ASP A 318 15.66 10.34 -21.20
CA ASP A 318 14.89 9.83 -22.34
C ASP A 318 14.28 8.45 -22.00
N ILE A 319 13.04 8.24 -22.46
CA ILE A 319 12.39 6.94 -22.45
C ILE A 319 12.22 6.49 -23.90
N LYS A 320 12.87 5.39 -24.28
CA LYS A 320 12.81 4.84 -25.64
C LYS A 320 11.87 3.65 -25.68
N LEU A 321 10.98 3.66 -26.66
CA LEU A 321 10.14 2.52 -26.99
C LEU A 321 10.63 1.95 -28.33
N GLU A 322 11.29 0.80 -28.29
CA GLU A 322 11.84 0.16 -29.50
C GLU A 322 10.81 -0.78 -30.13
N GLY A 323 10.69 -0.77 -31.46
CA GLY A 323 9.78 -1.66 -32.19
C GLY A 323 8.33 -1.18 -32.28
N ILE A 324 8.11 0.12 -32.09
CA ILE A 324 6.83 0.79 -32.36
C ILE A 324 6.77 1.20 -33.84
N GLU A 325 5.72 0.80 -34.54
CA GLU A 325 5.51 1.09 -35.97
C GLU A 325 4.10 1.60 -36.27
N GLN A 326 3.07 1.09 -35.58
CA GLN A 326 1.67 1.34 -35.91
C GLN A 326 0.98 2.39 -35.02
N LEU A 327 1.56 2.71 -33.85
CA LEU A 327 1.01 3.67 -32.90
C LEU A 327 2.01 4.81 -32.66
N ASP A 328 1.51 5.94 -32.14
CA ASP A 328 2.37 7.05 -31.73
C ASP A 328 3.07 6.73 -30.40
N ALA A 329 4.39 6.90 -30.36
CA ALA A 329 5.20 6.57 -29.19
C ALA A 329 5.00 7.56 -28.04
N ASP A 330 4.73 8.84 -28.33
CA ASP A 330 4.55 9.87 -27.30
C ASP A 330 3.21 9.69 -26.58
N ASP A 331 2.17 9.27 -27.29
CA ASP A 331 0.90 8.87 -26.67
C ASP A 331 1.09 7.72 -25.67
N ILE A 332 1.96 6.77 -25.96
CA ILE A 332 2.27 5.64 -25.06
C ILE A 332 3.10 6.12 -23.86
N LYS A 333 4.07 7.01 -24.09
CA LYS A 333 4.86 7.62 -23.00
C LYS A 333 3.97 8.35 -21.99
N GLY A 334 2.88 8.97 -22.45
CA GLY A 334 1.90 9.64 -21.60
C GLY A 334 1.18 8.73 -20.58
N GLU A 335 1.19 7.41 -20.79
CA GLU A 335 0.54 6.43 -19.92
C GLU A 335 1.50 5.84 -18.86
N LEU A 336 2.79 6.13 -18.97
CA LEU A 336 3.81 5.60 -18.07
C LEU A 336 3.79 6.30 -16.72
N ALA A 337 4.16 5.57 -15.67
CA ALA A 337 4.44 6.14 -14.35
C ALA A 337 5.73 6.95 -14.36
N LEU A 338 6.72 6.45 -15.08
CA LEU A 338 8.00 7.12 -15.27
C LEU A 338 7.86 8.19 -16.34
N SER A 339 8.50 9.33 -16.10
CA SER A 339 8.49 10.47 -17.01
C SER A 339 9.90 11.02 -17.14
N GLU A 340 10.17 11.64 -18.28
CA GLU A 340 11.40 12.37 -18.55
C GLU A 340 11.47 13.65 -17.71
N ARG A 341 12.68 14.17 -17.50
CA ARG A 341 12.89 15.42 -16.76
C ARG A 341 12.27 16.61 -17.50
N GLY A 342 11.26 17.24 -16.88
CA GLY A 342 10.63 18.48 -17.32
C GLY A 342 11.13 19.73 -16.59
N LEU A 343 10.62 20.90 -16.98
CA LEU A 343 10.97 22.21 -16.38
C LEU A 343 10.56 22.32 -14.89
N LEU A 344 9.53 21.56 -14.46
CA LEU A 344 9.00 21.56 -13.10
C LEU A 344 9.37 20.30 -12.30
N SER A 345 10.25 19.44 -12.81
CA SER A 345 10.68 18.20 -12.13
C SER A 345 11.25 18.42 -10.73
N TRP A 346 11.79 19.61 -10.45
CA TRP A 346 12.27 19.99 -9.11
C TRP A 346 11.14 20.14 -8.08
N LEU A 347 9.90 20.39 -8.51
CA LEU A 347 8.71 20.55 -7.68
C LEU A 347 7.86 19.27 -7.64
N THR A 348 7.69 18.60 -8.79
CA THR A 348 6.87 17.39 -8.93
C THR A 348 7.58 16.12 -8.45
N GLY A 349 8.93 16.12 -8.43
CA GLY A 349 9.72 14.90 -8.27
C GLY A 349 9.72 13.98 -9.50
N SER A 350 9.15 14.44 -10.64
CA SER A 350 9.19 13.70 -11.91
C SER A 350 10.61 13.65 -12.48
N GLY A 351 10.89 12.67 -13.35
CA GLY A 351 12.25 12.46 -13.87
C GLY A 351 13.17 11.66 -12.94
N VAL A 352 12.73 11.22 -11.76
CA VAL A 352 13.51 10.30 -10.92
C VAL A 352 13.12 8.85 -11.25
N LEU A 353 14.10 8.00 -11.55
CA LEU A 353 13.87 6.58 -11.82
C LEU A 353 13.41 5.83 -10.55
N ARG A 354 12.23 5.24 -10.67
CA ARG A 354 11.68 4.31 -9.69
C ARG A 354 11.71 2.91 -10.30
N GLU A 355 12.64 2.07 -9.85
CA GLU A 355 12.79 0.71 -10.38
C GLU A 355 11.50 -0.12 -10.22
N ASP A 356 10.73 0.11 -9.15
CA ASP A 356 9.42 -0.50 -8.91
C ASP A 356 8.35 -0.12 -9.94
N TYR A 357 8.55 0.96 -10.69
CA TYR A 357 7.64 1.38 -11.76
C TYR A 357 7.97 0.77 -13.11
N LEU A 358 9.18 0.23 -13.33
CA LEU A 358 9.54 -0.37 -14.62
C LEU A 358 8.61 -1.53 -15.00
N GLU A 359 8.30 -2.42 -14.06
CA GLU A 359 7.37 -3.54 -14.32
C GLU A 359 5.93 -3.07 -14.50
N ARG A 360 5.50 -2.04 -13.76
CA ARG A 360 4.20 -1.40 -13.96
C ARG A 360 4.09 -0.82 -15.36
N ASP A 361 5.13 -0.13 -15.82
CA ASP A 361 5.16 0.56 -17.11
C ASP A 361 5.19 -0.45 -18.27
N VAL A 362 5.89 -1.57 -18.13
CA VAL A 362 5.77 -2.72 -19.06
C VAL A 362 4.32 -3.18 -19.20
N ALA A 363 3.61 -3.32 -18.08
CA ALA A 363 2.20 -3.72 -18.10
C ALA A 363 1.28 -2.62 -18.68
N ALA A 364 1.58 -1.35 -18.44
CA ALA A 364 0.85 -0.21 -18.98
C ALA A 364 0.97 -0.14 -20.51
N ILE A 365 2.19 -0.30 -21.05
CA ILE A 365 2.44 -0.39 -22.50
C ILE A 365 1.65 -1.56 -23.08
N ALA A 366 1.76 -2.76 -22.49
CA ALA A 366 1.03 -3.93 -22.97
C ALA A 366 -0.50 -3.69 -22.97
N ALA A 367 -1.04 -3.08 -21.91
CA ALA A 367 -2.44 -2.73 -21.82
C ALA A 367 -2.87 -1.70 -22.88
N TYR A 368 -2.04 -0.69 -23.15
CA TYR A 368 -2.30 0.32 -24.18
C TYR A 368 -2.49 -0.29 -25.57
N TYR A 369 -1.63 -1.25 -25.92
CA TYR A 369 -1.69 -2.02 -27.16
C TYR A 369 -2.89 -2.98 -27.19
N LEU A 370 -3.12 -3.75 -26.13
CA LEU A 370 -4.27 -4.65 -26.01
C LEU A 370 -5.61 -3.90 -26.17
N ASN A 371 -5.70 -2.68 -25.63
CA ASN A 371 -6.86 -1.81 -25.73
C ASN A 371 -7.08 -1.21 -27.12
N ARG A 372 -6.10 -1.35 -28.03
CA ARG A 372 -6.17 -0.89 -29.42
C ARG A 372 -6.18 -2.05 -30.43
N GLY A 373 -6.34 -3.29 -29.96
CA GLY A 373 -6.56 -4.47 -30.79
C GLY A 373 -5.32 -5.33 -31.05
N PHE A 374 -4.19 -5.06 -30.40
CA PHE A 374 -2.95 -5.80 -30.57
C PHE A 374 -2.89 -6.99 -29.60
N LEU A 375 -3.47 -8.12 -30.01
CA LEU A 375 -3.62 -9.30 -29.15
C LEU A 375 -2.33 -10.08 -28.91
N ASP A 376 -1.32 -9.89 -29.76
CA ASP A 376 -0.03 -10.59 -29.70
C ASP A 376 1.11 -9.69 -29.23
N VAL A 377 0.78 -8.52 -28.66
CA VAL A 377 1.78 -7.59 -28.14
C VAL A 377 2.67 -8.26 -27.10
N ARG A 378 3.97 -8.04 -27.21
CA ARG A 378 4.95 -8.46 -26.21
C ARG A 378 5.83 -7.28 -25.85
N VAL A 379 5.88 -6.97 -24.56
CA VAL A 379 6.76 -5.94 -24.01
C VAL A 379 7.82 -6.66 -23.19
N GLY A 380 9.09 -6.50 -23.54
CA GLY A 380 10.20 -7.07 -22.80
C GLY A 380 10.54 -6.24 -21.56
N SER A 381 11.38 -6.80 -20.67
CA SER A 381 11.89 -6.07 -19.52
C SER A 381 12.63 -4.81 -19.95
N ALA A 382 12.42 -3.72 -19.21
CA ALA A 382 13.10 -2.45 -19.45
C ALA A 382 14.62 -2.62 -19.28
N ARG A 383 15.39 -1.98 -20.18
CA ARG A 383 16.83 -1.80 -20.05
C ARG A 383 17.09 -0.40 -19.53
N VAL A 384 17.93 -0.27 -18.50
CA VAL A 384 18.28 1.01 -17.88
C VAL A 384 19.76 1.24 -18.09
N ASP A 385 20.08 2.28 -18.86
CA ASP A 385 21.45 2.72 -19.13
C ASP A 385 21.74 3.98 -18.32
N TYR A 386 22.80 3.94 -17.52
CA TYR A 386 23.28 5.06 -16.72
C TYR A 386 24.41 5.77 -17.48
N GLU A 387 24.11 6.96 -18.02
CA GLU A 387 25.06 7.83 -18.73
C GLU A 387 25.59 8.93 -17.78
N GLU A 388 26.65 9.64 -18.19
CA GLU A 388 27.21 10.76 -17.39
C GLU A 388 26.20 11.91 -17.24
N ASP A 389 25.29 12.11 -18.19
CA ASP A 389 24.34 13.23 -18.22
C ASP A 389 22.88 12.84 -17.90
N GLY A 390 22.62 11.57 -17.54
CA GLY A 390 21.29 11.10 -17.14
C GLY A 390 21.06 9.61 -17.34
N ILE A 391 19.80 9.20 -17.22
CA ILE A 391 19.36 7.82 -17.36
C ILE A 391 18.52 7.68 -18.63
N VAL A 392 18.82 6.66 -19.43
CA VAL A 392 18.01 6.28 -20.60
C VAL A 392 17.33 4.95 -20.30
N ILE A 393 16.00 4.91 -20.44
CA ILE A 393 15.21 3.70 -20.22
C ILE A 393 14.69 3.22 -21.56
N THR A 394 14.95 1.96 -21.89
CA THR A 394 14.52 1.38 -23.18
C THR A 394 13.57 0.21 -22.95
N PHE A 395 12.35 0.32 -23.47
CA PHE A 395 11.35 -0.74 -23.48
C PHE A 395 11.29 -1.39 -24.87
N PRO A 396 11.71 -2.65 -25.04
CA PRO A 396 11.56 -3.36 -26.30
C PRO A 396 10.12 -3.86 -26.46
N VAL A 397 9.47 -3.47 -27.54
CA VAL A 397 8.08 -3.80 -27.88
C VAL A 397 8.04 -4.59 -29.19
N SER A 398 7.19 -5.61 -29.23
CA SER A 398 6.78 -6.32 -30.43
C SER A 398 5.28 -6.19 -30.54
N GLU A 399 4.80 -5.29 -31.41
CA GLU A 399 3.38 -4.92 -31.49
C GLU A 399 2.48 -6.09 -31.88
N GLY A 400 2.90 -6.86 -32.88
CA GLY A 400 2.07 -7.89 -33.51
C GLY A 400 0.99 -7.30 -34.43
N GLU A 401 0.06 -8.16 -34.84
CA GLU A 401 -1.05 -7.77 -35.72
C GLU A 401 -2.17 -7.06 -34.94
N ARG A 402 -2.78 -6.06 -35.58
CA ARG A 402 -3.91 -5.32 -35.02
C ARG A 402 -5.24 -5.89 -35.50
N TYR A 403 -6.09 -6.30 -34.57
CA TYR A 403 -7.35 -7.00 -34.85
C TYR A 403 -8.58 -6.09 -34.77
N LYS A 404 -9.42 -6.14 -35.81
CA LYS A 404 -10.75 -5.52 -35.87
C LYS A 404 -11.77 -6.37 -35.12
N LEU A 405 -12.76 -5.71 -34.52
CA LEU A 405 -13.81 -6.40 -33.78
C LEU A 405 -14.83 -7.05 -34.74
N GLY A 406 -14.95 -8.37 -34.64
CA GLY A 406 -15.85 -9.18 -35.46
C GLY A 406 -17.24 -9.34 -34.85
N THR A 407 -17.77 -10.56 -34.87
CA THR A 407 -19.07 -10.90 -34.27
C THR A 407 -18.93 -11.11 -32.76
N ILE A 408 -19.95 -10.67 -32.01
CA ILE A 408 -20.08 -10.89 -30.56
C ILE A 408 -21.19 -11.91 -30.35
N THR A 409 -20.91 -12.98 -29.61
CA THR A 409 -21.87 -14.06 -29.32
C THR A 409 -21.91 -14.41 -27.84
N PHE A 410 -23.02 -15.00 -27.40
CA PHE A 410 -23.20 -15.46 -26.03
C PHE A 410 -23.47 -16.97 -26.01
N SER A 411 -22.96 -17.67 -24.99
CA SER A 411 -23.13 -19.11 -24.83
C SER A 411 -23.18 -19.51 -23.36
N GLY A 412 -23.63 -20.73 -23.06
CA GLY A 412 -23.72 -21.26 -21.70
C GLY A 412 -25.12 -21.13 -21.10
N ASP A 413 -25.20 -20.81 -19.80
CA ASP A 413 -26.44 -20.81 -19.02
C ASP A 413 -27.17 -19.45 -19.07
N LEU A 414 -27.63 -19.06 -20.26
CA LEU A 414 -28.24 -17.75 -20.46
C LEU A 414 -29.60 -17.60 -19.77
N ILE A 415 -29.80 -16.50 -19.02
CA ILE A 415 -31.12 -16.12 -18.45
C ILE A 415 -31.82 -15.00 -19.23
N GLU A 416 -31.13 -14.38 -20.17
CA GLU A 416 -31.60 -13.31 -21.05
C GLU A 416 -31.29 -13.66 -22.51
N PRO A 417 -32.04 -13.14 -23.50
CA PRO A 417 -31.71 -13.27 -24.92
C PRO A 417 -30.47 -12.43 -25.29
N ASP A 418 -29.78 -12.83 -26.36
CA ASP A 418 -28.58 -12.15 -26.88
C ASP A 418 -28.79 -10.65 -27.09
N GLU A 419 -29.93 -10.23 -27.64
CA GLU A 419 -30.28 -8.80 -27.83
C GLU A 419 -30.22 -8.00 -26.53
N LYS A 420 -30.65 -8.61 -25.41
CA LYS A 420 -30.62 -7.97 -24.11
C LYS A 420 -29.21 -7.93 -23.54
N LEU A 421 -28.42 -8.98 -23.74
CA LEU A 421 -27.01 -9.04 -23.31
C LEU A 421 -26.13 -8.07 -24.11
N LEU A 422 -26.39 -7.89 -25.41
CA LEU A 422 -25.78 -6.85 -26.23
C LEU A 422 -26.01 -5.46 -25.64
N SER A 423 -27.23 -5.15 -25.18
CA SER A 423 -27.55 -3.87 -24.53
C SER A 423 -26.88 -3.63 -23.16
N ILE A 424 -26.24 -4.65 -22.58
CA ILE A 424 -25.57 -4.56 -21.26
C ILE A 424 -24.06 -4.34 -21.45
N ILE A 425 -23.50 -4.83 -22.55
CA ILE A 425 -22.07 -4.75 -22.85
C ILE A 425 -21.73 -3.45 -23.57
N GLY A 426 -20.51 -2.95 -23.40
CA GLY A 426 -20.00 -1.76 -24.07
C GLY A 426 -19.31 -2.07 -25.39
N LEU A 427 -18.90 -3.32 -25.63
CA LEU A 427 -18.16 -3.69 -26.84
C LEU A 427 -19.02 -3.58 -28.12
N ASP A 428 -20.35 -3.65 -28.00
CA ASP A 428 -21.26 -3.44 -29.13
C ASP A 428 -21.30 -1.96 -29.54
N GLU A 429 -21.49 -1.04 -28.59
CA GLU A 429 -21.38 0.41 -28.81
C GLU A 429 -19.98 0.79 -29.33
N TRP A 430 -18.93 0.22 -28.73
CA TRP A 430 -17.55 0.42 -29.15
C TRP A 430 -17.34 0.03 -30.61
N LYS A 431 -17.97 -1.05 -31.09
CA LYS A 431 -17.87 -1.49 -32.48
C LYS A 431 -18.44 -0.47 -33.47
N GLU A 432 -19.44 0.29 -33.06
CA GLU A 432 -20.07 1.32 -33.89
C GLU A 432 -19.21 2.58 -33.99
N GLU A 433 -18.53 2.94 -32.90
CA GLU A 433 -17.65 4.11 -32.83
C GLU A 433 -16.25 3.83 -33.38
N GLU A 434 -15.70 2.65 -33.08
CA GLU A 434 -14.31 2.26 -33.28
C GLU A 434 -14.21 0.87 -33.93
N GLU A 435 -13.32 0.71 -34.91
CA GLU A 435 -13.25 -0.53 -35.69
C GLU A 435 -12.45 -1.65 -34.98
N TYR A 436 -11.59 -1.29 -34.03
CA TYR A 436 -10.62 -2.19 -33.42
C TYR A 436 -11.04 -2.70 -32.05
N LEU A 437 -10.64 -3.95 -31.75
CA LEU A 437 -10.95 -4.58 -30.47
C LEU A 437 -10.31 -3.82 -29.29
N ASN A 438 -11.09 -3.63 -28.22
CA ASN A 438 -10.58 -3.09 -26.96
C ASN A 438 -10.67 -4.14 -25.85
N TYR A 439 -9.51 -4.59 -25.36
CA TYR A 439 -9.43 -5.65 -24.36
C TYR A 439 -10.03 -5.25 -23.00
N THR A 440 -9.89 -4.00 -22.57
CA THR A 440 -10.47 -3.51 -21.31
C THR A 440 -11.99 -3.53 -21.38
N VAL A 441 -12.58 -3.01 -22.46
CA VAL A 441 -14.04 -3.06 -22.66
C VAL A 441 -14.54 -4.50 -22.62
N LEU A 442 -13.83 -5.42 -23.29
CA LEU A 442 -14.17 -6.84 -23.30
C LEU A 442 -14.16 -7.47 -21.90
N ARG A 443 -13.12 -7.18 -21.09
CA ARG A 443 -13.04 -7.65 -19.70
C ARG A 443 -14.14 -7.05 -18.83
N ASP A 444 -14.41 -5.76 -19.00
CA ASP A 444 -15.46 -5.05 -18.26
C ASP A 444 -16.84 -5.61 -18.58
N ASP A 445 -17.07 -6.00 -19.83
CA ASP A 445 -18.32 -6.62 -20.28
C ASP A 445 -18.58 -7.97 -19.62
N SER A 446 -17.56 -8.82 -19.49
CA SER A 446 -17.66 -10.04 -18.66
C SER A 446 -18.09 -9.71 -17.23
N THR A 447 -17.57 -8.63 -16.66
CA THR A 447 -17.95 -8.17 -15.31
C THR A 447 -19.39 -7.64 -15.29
N LYS A 448 -19.81 -6.84 -16.28
CA LYS A 448 -21.18 -6.32 -16.40
C LYS A 448 -22.21 -7.43 -16.54
N ILE A 449 -21.91 -8.46 -17.33
CA ILE A 449 -22.79 -9.63 -17.47
C ILE A 449 -22.84 -10.40 -16.14
N SER A 450 -21.69 -10.66 -15.50
CA SER A 450 -21.66 -11.32 -14.18
C SER A 450 -22.46 -10.53 -13.14
N ASP A 451 -22.31 -9.21 -13.12
CA ASP A 451 -23.03 -8.28 -12.25
C ASP A 451 -24.53 -8.25 -12.53
N TRP A 452 -24.94 -8.36 -13.80
CA TRP A 452 -26.33 -8.49 -14.18
C TRP A 452 -26.94 -9.74 -13.55
N TYR A 453 -26.27 -10.89 -13.68
CA TYR A 453 -26.73 -12.15 -13.09
C TYR A 453 -26.76 -12.08 -11.56
N ALA A 454 -25.75 -11.44 -10.96
CA ALA A 454 -25.71 -11.20 -9.52
C ALA A 454 -26.92 -10.40 -9.01
N ASN A 455 -27.51 -9.51 -9.82
CA ASN A 455 -28.74 -8.78 -9.45
C ASN A 455 -29.98 -9.70 -9.33
N TYR A 456 -29.95 -10.87 -9.98
CA TYR A 456 -31.02 -11.87 -9.93
C TYR A 456 -30.73 -13.03 -8.96
N GLY A 457 -29.76 -12.91 -8.07
CA GLY A 457 -29.45 -13.91 -7.04
C GLY A 457 -28.34 -14.90 -7.38
N TYR A 458 -27.67 -14.75 -8.52
CA TYR A 458 -26.55 -15.60 -8.93
C TYR A 458 -25.22 -15.00 -8.45
N ALA A 459 -24.92 -15.11 -7.15
CA ALA A 459 -23.78 -14.43 -6.53
C ALA A 459 -22.40 -14.86 -7.06
N TYR A 460 -22.31 -16.07 -7.59
CA TYR A 460 -21.09 -16.67 -8.12
C TYR A 460 -21.15 -16.85 -9.65
N ALA A 461 -22.04 -16.12 -10.33
CA ALA A 461 -22.06 -16.11 -11.78
C ALA A 461 -20.68 -15.71 -12.30
N ASP A 462 -20.19 -16.49 -13.25
CA ASP A 462 -18.86 -16.32 -13.84
C ASP A 462 -19.01 -16.25 -15.37
N VAL A 463 -18.30 -15.32 -15.98
CA VAL A 463 -18.40 -15.04 -17.41
C VAL A 463 -17.00 -14.99 -17.99
N ASP A 464 -16.62 -16.10 -18.61
CA ASP A 464 -15.41 -16.17 -19.41
C ASP A 464 -15.64 -15.59 -20.80
N PHE A 465 -14.57 -15.16 -21.46
CA PHE A 465 -14.60 -14.78 -22.86
C PHE A 465 -13.58 -15.56 -23.67
N GLY A 466 -13.96 -15.91 -24.89
CA GLY A 466 -13.08 -16.50 -25.89
C GLY A 466 -12.94 -15.58 -27.08
N ILE A 467 -11.72 -15.41 -27.59
CA ILE A 467 -11.44 -14.68 -28.83
C ILE A 467 -11.07 -15.68 -29.92
N LYS A 468 -11.87 -15.74 -30.98
CA LYS A 468 -11.60 -16.54 -32.17
C LYS A 468 -11.13 -15.62 -33.29
N ARG A 469 -9.89 -15.82 -33.72
CA ARG A 469 -9.24 -15.06 -34.81
C ARG A 469 -9.65 -15.64 -36.17
N GLU A 470 -9.96 -14.78 -37.12
CA GLU A 470 -10.31 -15.14 -38.50
C GLU A 470 -9.41 -14.42 -39.52
N GLU A 471 -9.47 -14.85 -40.79
CA GLU A 471 -8.71 -14.23 -41.88
C GLU A 471 -9.07 -12.73 -42.01
N GLY A 472 -8.08 -11.90 -42.33
CA GLY A 472 -8.24 -10.45 -42.45
C GLY A 472 -8.11 -9.67 -41.12
N ASN A 473 -7.42 -10.24 -40.13
CA ASN A 473 -7.22 -9.64 -38.80
C ASN A 473 -8.55 -9.30 -38.10
N ILE A 474 -9.51 -10.22 -38.13
CA ILE A 474 -10.81 -10.08 -37.44
C ILE A 474 -10.81 -10.96 -36.17
N ALA A 475 -11.28 -10.41 -35.06
CA ALA A 475 -11.42 -11.09 -33.78
C ALA A 475 -12.90 -11.20 -33.38
N ASN A 476 -13.46 -12.41 -33.46
CA ASN A 476 -14.80 -12.71 -32.98
C ASN A 476 -14.75 -13.02 -31.47
N VAL A 477 -15.69 -12.47 -30.71
CA VAL A 477 -15.72 -12.56 -29.24
C VAL A 477 -16.91 -13.39 -28.81
N ASN A 478 -16.69 -14.40 -27.98
CA ASN A 478 -17.75 -15.21 -27.39
C ASN A 478 -17.70 -15.14 -25.86
N TYR A 479 -18.73 -14.56 -25.25
CA TYR A 479 -18.93 -14.59 -23.81
C TYR A 479 -19.61 -15.90 -23.40
N LYS A 480 -18.99 -16.67 -22.52
CA LYS A 480 -19.50 -17.93 -22.01
C LYS A 480 -19.91 -17.77 -20.55
N VAL A 481 -21.21 -17.84 -20.29
CA VAL A 481 -21.81 -17.62 -18.98
C VAL A 481 -22.00 -18.93 -18.23
N ASP A 482 -21.52 -18.99 -17.00
CA ASP A 482 -21.85 -20.02 -16.01
C ASP A 482 -22.59 -19.35 -14.84
N LYS A 483 -23.91 -19.51 -14.80
CA LYS A 483 -24.76 -18.80 -13.82
C LYS A 483 -24.60 -19.31 -12.38
N LYS A 484 -24.08 -20.52 -12.18
CA LYS A 484 -24.07 -21.23 -10.88
C LYS A 484 -25.46 -21.27 -10.20
N ASN A 485 -25.48 -21.52 -8.89
CA ASN A 485 -26.73 -21.59 -8.12
C ASN A 485 -27.23 -20.20 -7.72
N LYS A 486 -28.55 -20.08 -7.62
CA LYS A 486 -29.21 -18.92 -7.01
C LYS A 486 -29.06 -19.03 -5.50
N VAL A 487 -28.67 -17.94 -4.84
CA VAL A 487 -28.35 -17.94 -3.40
C VAL A 487 -29.16 -16.93 -2.59
N TYR A 488 -29.42 -17.28 -1.34
CA TYR A 488 -30.04 -16.42 -0.33
C TYR A 488 -29.02 -16.03 0.75
N VAL A 489 -29.17 -14.81 1.28
CA VAL A 489 -28.36 -14.33 2.39
C VAL A 489 -28.85 -15.01 3.66
N ARG A 490 -28.09 -15.93 4.23
CA ARG A 490 -28.48 -16.60 5.48
C ARG A 490 -28.37 -15.67 6.67
N ARG A 491 -27.25 -14.96 6.78
CA ARG A 491 -27.02 -13.95 7.82
C ARG A 491 -25.96 -12.95 7.42
N VAL A 492 -26.02 -11.75 8.00
CA VAL A 492 -24.97 -10.74 7.91
C VAL A 492 -24.22 -10.61 9.22
N VAL A 493 -22.92 -10.87 9.19
CA VAL A 493 -22.02 -10.82 10.35
C VAL A 493 -21.08 -9.63 10.23
N MET A 494 -20.96 -8.84 11.29
CA MET A 494 -20.04 -7.69 11.37
C MET A 494 -18.81 -8.03 12.21
N GLU A 495 -17.65 -7.59 11.74
CA GLU A 495 -16.38 -7.79 12.44
C GLU A 495 -15.48 -6.55 12.31
N GLY A 496 -14.84 -6.19 13.42
CA GLY A 496 -13.79 -5.16 13.48
C GLY A 496 -14.27 -3.76 13.93
N ASN A 497 -15.57 -3.56 14.11
CA ASN A 497 -16.13 -2.33 14.68
C ASN A 497 -16.09 -2.35 16.23
N THR A 498 -14.96 -1.97 16.81
CA THR A 498 -14.76 -1.98 18.28
C THR A 498 -15.27 -0.71 18.97
N ARG A 499 -15.24 0.43 18.28
CA ARG A 499 -15.70 1.74 18.77
C ARG A 499 -17.04 2.12 18.17
N THR A 500 -17.22 1.86 16.88
CA THR A 500 -18.42 2.16 16.09
C THR A 500 -19.49 1.14 16.38
N ARG A 501 -20.69 1.61 16.70
CA ARG A 501 -21.82 0.74 17.04
C ARG A 501 -22.30 -0.04 15.82
N ASP A 502 -22.73 -1.27 16.06
CA ASP A 502 -23.25 -2.18 15.02
C ASP A 502 -24.34 -1.54 14.17
N ASN A 503 -25.27 -0.79 14.76
CA ASN A 503 -26.37 -0.16 14.02
C ASN A 503 -25.89 0.85 12.96
N VAL A 504 -24.74 1.52 13.19
CA VAL A 504 -24.13 2.45 12.23
C VAL A 504 -23.60 1.73 11.01
N VAL A 505 -23.00 0.54 11.21
CA VAL A 505 -22.52 -0.33 10.12
C VAL A 505 -23.72 -0.99 9.43
N ARG A 506 -24.68 -1.49 10.21
CA ARG A 506 -25.90 -2.19 9.74
C ARG A 506 -26.72 -1.37 8.76
N ARG A 507 -26.99 -0.10 9.08
CA ARG A 507 -27.82 0.76 8.22
C ARG A 507 -27.13 1.12 6.89
N ALA A 508 -25.82 0.92 6.78
CA ALA A 508 -25.09 1.09 5.52
C ALA A 508 -25.11 -0.18 4.65
N VAL A 509 -25.57 -1.32 5.17
CA VAL A 509 -25.68 -2.58 4.43
C VAL A 509 -27.15 -2.82 4.08
N ASP A 510 -27.44 -2.94 2.79
CA ASP A 510 -28.80 -3.02 2.25
C ASP A 510 -29.37 -4.45 2.25
N LEU A 511 -28.50 -5.46 2.17
CA LEU A 511 -28.89 -6.88 2.18
C LEU A 511 -29.16 -7.38 3.61
N THR A 512 -30.30 -8.01 3.84
CA THR A 512 -30.69 -8.55 5.15
C THR A 512 -30.77 -10.08 5.18
N ASP A 513 -30.82 -10.64 6.38
CA ASP A 513 -30.98 -12.08 6.61
C ASP A 513 -32.29 -12.60 5.96
N GLY A 514 -32.21 -13.74 5.27
CA GLY A 514 -33.29 -14.38 4.52
C GLY A 514 -33.58 -13.80 3.14
N GLU A 515 -32.94 -12.69 2.76
CA GLU A 515 -33.19 -12.03 1.48
C GLU A 515 -32.52 -12.77 0.31
N LEU A 516 -33.14 -12.75 -0.88
CA LEU A 516 -32.48 -13.16 -2.12
C LEU A 516 -31.25 -12.28 -2.35
N PHE A 517 -30.11 -12.87 -2.66
CA PHE A 517 -28.91 -12.10 -2.96
C PHE A 517 -29.15 -11.14 -4.13
N ASN A 518 -28.58 -9.93 -4.02
CA ASN A 518 -28.63 -8.95 -5.09
C ASN A 518 -27.29 -8.20 -5.14
N GLY A 519 -26.60 -8.33 -6.28
CA GLY A 519 -25.28 -7.73 -6.51
C GLY A 519 -25.28 -6.20 -6.41
N GLU A 520 -26.32 -5.54 -6.93
CA GLU A 520 -26.46 -4.08 -6.84
C GLU A 520 -26.52 -3.60 -5.39
N LYS A 521 -27.35 -4.23 -4.55
CA LYS A 521 -27.41 -3.94 -3.12
C LYS A 521 -26.08 -4.19 -2.42
N LEU A 522 -25.33 -5.25 -2.79
CA LEU A 522 -24.00 -5.51 -2.24
C LEU A 522 -23.00 -4.41 -2.60
N ARG A 523 -22.93 -4.01 -3.87
CA ARG A 523 -22.06 -2.93 -4.36
C ARG A 523 -22.44 -1.60 -3.71
N ASP A 524 -23.73 -1.30 -3.59
CA ASP A 524 -24.24 -0.12 -2.91
C ASP A 524 -23.89 -0.11 -1.42
N SER A 525 -23.97 -1.27 -0.76
CA SER A 525 -23.54 -1.45 0.64
C SER A 525 -22.05 -1.16 0.81
N ASN A 526 -21.20 -1.71 -0.07
CA ASN A 526 -19.76 -1.44 -0.08
C ASN A 526 -19.47 0.05 -0.29
N ARG A 527 -20.15 0.69 -1.23
CA ARG A 527 -20.01 2.14 -1.47
C ARG A 527 -20.44 2.97 -0.26
N LYS A 528 -21.60 2.66 0.33
CA LYS A 528 -22.11 3.33 1.54
C LYS A 528 -21.13 3.20 2.71
N LEU A 529 -20.62 1.99 2.97
CA LEU A 529 -19.66 1.72 4.05
C LEU A 529 -18.35 2.50 3.86
N ASN A 530 -17.79 2.52 2.65
CA ASN A 530 -16.57 3.28 2.37
C ASN A 530 -16.81 4.80 2.49
N ASN A 531 -17.99 5.28 2.10
CA ASN A 531 -18.38 6.68 2.21
C ASN A 531 -18.65 7.15 3.65
N LEU A 532 -18.77 6.24 4.64
CA LEU A 532 -18.88 6.63 6.04
C LEU A 532 -17.62 7.34 6.54
N GLY A 533 -16.45 6.99 6.01
CA GLY A 533 -15.17 7.60 6.41
C GLY A 533 -14.68 7.20 7.81
N TYR A 534 -15.30 6.21 8.47
CA TYR A 534 -14.93 5.74 9.81
C TYR A 534 -13.87 4.62 9.80
N PHE A 535 -13.64 4.06 8.62
CA PHE A 535 -12.81 2.87 8.43
C PHE A 535 -11.67 3.18 7.45
N SER A 536 -10.50 2.59 7.66
CA SER A 536 -9.41 2.56 6.66
C SER A 536 -9.66 1.48 5.60
N GLU A 537 -10.43 0.46 5.95
CA GLU A 537 -10.84 -0.63 5.07
C GLU A 537 -12.25 -1.05 5.48
N ALA A 538 -13.17 -1.14 4.52
CA ALA A 538 -14.52 -1.64 4.76
C ALA A 538 -15.00 -2.42 3.53
N SER A 539 -15.33 -3.70 3.74
CA SER A 539 -15.89 -4.54 2.69
C SER A 539 -16.93 -5.51 3.22
N VAL A 540 -17.93 -5.79 2.39
CA VAL A 540 -18.90 -6.87 2.57
C VAL A 540 -18.47 -8.02 1.69
N ASN A 541 -17.94 -9.07 2.32
CA ASN A 541 -17.44 -10.25 1.63
C ASN A 541 -18.48 -11.36 1.66
N ILE A 542 -18.62 -12.08 0.55
CA ILE A 542 -19.48 -13.25 0.48
C ILE A 542 -18.70 -14.45 1.03
N VAL A 543 -19.29 -15.15 1.99
CA VAL A 543 -18.71 -16.36 2.60
C VAL A 543 -19.60 -17.55 2.22
N PRO A 544 -19.09 -18.51 1.43
CA PRO A 544 -19.83 -19.73 1.11
C PRO A 544 -20.22 -20.49 2.37
N THR A 545 -21.40 -21.10 2.35
CA THR A 545 -21.84 -22.00 3.42
C THR A 545 -21.72 -23.46 2.99
N GLN A 546 -22.14 -24.39 3.86
CA GLN A 546 -22.25 -25.79 3.47
C GLN A 546 -23.38 -26.03 2.45
N SER A 547 -24.37 -25.12 2.41
CA SER A 547 -25.42 -25.15 1.39
C SER A 547 -24.99 -24.30 0.18
N PRO A 548 -25.04 -24.85 -1.04
CA PRO A 548 -24.70 -24.10 -2.24
C PRO A 548 -25.74 -23.03 -2.63
N GLU A 549 -26.90 -23.03 -1.97
CA GLU A 549 -27.99 -22.04 -2.15
C GLU A 549 -27.99 -20.95 -1.06
N GLU A 550 -27.02 -20.98 -0.14
CA GLU A 550 -26.93 -20.01 0.96
C GLU A 550 -25.53 -19.42 1.08
N VAL A 551 -25.49 -18.11 1.36
CA VAL A 551 -24.25 -17.38 1.64
C VAL A 551 -24.36 -16.59 2.94
N ASP A 552 -23.28 -16.53 3.70
CA ASP A 552 -23.13 -15.56 4.78
C ASP A 552 -22.48 -14.29 4.21
N LEU A 553 -22.95 -13.12 4.61
CA LEU A 553 -22.26 -11.86 4.30
C LEU A 553 -21.42 -11.45 5.49
N LYS A 554 -20.11 -11.33 5.29
CA LYS A 554 -19.17 -10.89 6.32
C LYS A 554 -18.72 -9.46 6.05
N VAL A 555 -19.27 -8.54 6.84
CA VAL A 555 -18.88 -7.13 6.85
C VAL A 555 -17.62 -6.99 7.69
N LYS A 556 -16.48 -6.84 7.03
CA LYS A 556 -15.19 -6.67 7.67
C LYS A 556 -14.81 -5.19 7.60
N VAL A 557 -14.58 -4.58 8.76
CA VAL A 557 -14.15 -3.19 8.85
C VAL A 557 -12.88 -3.06 9.69
N LYS A 558 -12.03 -2.09 9.32
CA LYS A 558 -10.87 -1.70 10.11
C LYS A 558 -11.02 -0.24 10.51
N GLU A 559 -11.31 0.01 11.78
CA GLU A 559 -11.52 1.36 12.30
C GLU A 559 -10.27 2.22 12.20
N LYS A 560 -10.46 3.49 11.85
CA LYS A 560 -9.41 4.51 11.87
C LYS A 560 -9.77 5.64 12.82
N ASN A 561 -8.83 6.54 13.07
CA ASN A 561 -9.14 7.76 13.82
C ASN A 561 -10.09 8.64 13.00
N THR A 562 -11.19 9.05 13.61
CA THR A 562 -12.24 9.90 13.01
C THR A 562 -12.18 11.35 13.50
N GLY A 563 -11.34 11.62 14.50
CA GLY A 563 -11.05 12.96 14.96
C GLY A 563 -9.97 13.63 14.12
N SER A 564 -10.16 14.93 13.83
CA SER A 564 -9.16 15.74 13.14
C SER A 564 -9.06 17.14 13.73
N VAL A 565 -7.84 17.67 13.71
CA VAL A 565 -7.53 19.05 14.06
C VAL A 565 -6.90 19.68 12.82
N MET A 566 -7.46 20.79 12.38
CA MET A 566 -7.01 21.54 11.21
C MET A 566 -6.71 22.96 11.64
N ALA A 567 -5.61 23.51 11.15
CA ALA A 567 -5.29 24.92 11.25
C ALA A 567 -4.93 25.41 9.85
N GLY A 568 -5.39 26.60 9.50
CA GLY A 568 -5.18 27.20 8.20
C GLY A 568 -4.80 28.67 8.33
N VAL A 569 -3.95 29.14 7.43
CA VAL A 569 -3.73 30.55 7.19
C VAL A 569 -4.18 30.82 5.76
N GLY A 570 -4.87 31.93 5.55
CA GLY A 570 -5.32 32.36 4.25
C GLY A 570 -5.03 33.83 4.04
N TRP A 571 -5.20 34.28 2.80
CA TRP A 571 -5.29 35.70 2.50
C TRP A 571 -6.32 35.88 1.39
N SER A 572 -7.24 36.84 1.56
CA SER A 572 -8.07 37.33 0.47
C SER A 572 -7.92 38.84 0.22
N SER A 573 -8.14 39.27 -1.02
CA SER A 573 -8.17 40.71 -1.38
C SER A 573 -9.26 41.50 -0.63
N TYR A 574 -10.30 40.83 -0.13
CA TYR A 574 -11.45 41.46 0.53
C TYR A 574 -11.32 41.52 2.05
N ASP A 575 -10.88 40.43 2.67
CA ASP A 575 -10.87 40.23 4.12
C ASP A 575 -9.45 40.22 4.72
N GLY A 576 -8.42 40.42 3.89
CA GLY A 576 -7.02 40.46 4.31
C GLY A 576 -6.48 39.09 4.74
N VAL A 577 -5.48 39.09 5.62
CA VAL A 577 -4.92 37.87 6.20
C VAL A 577 -5.95 37.24 7.13
N GLY A 578 -6.15 35.93 7.00
CA GLY A 578 -7.05 35.15 7.83
C GLY A 578 -6.39 33.93 8.45
N PHE A 579 -6.85 33.55 9.63
CA PHE A 579 -6.46 32.35 10.36
C PHE A 579 -7.73 31.54 10.61
N SER A 580 -7.68 30.24 10.35
CA SER A 580 -8.77 29.32 10.68
C SER A 580 -8.26 28.14 11.51
N GLY A 581 -9.13 27.62 12.36
CA GLY A 581 -8.90 26.45 13.18
C GLY A 581 -10.18 25.62 13.22
N SER A 582 -10.06 24.30 13.13
CA SER A 582 -11.20 23.39 13.23
C SER A 582 -10.82 22.15 14.03
N ILE A 583 -11.66 21.80 15.00
CA ILE A 583 -11.59 20.53 15.73
C ILE A 583 -12.86 19.77 15.39
N LYS A 584 -12.71 18.57 14.84
CA LYS A 584 -13.80 17.77 14.33
C LYS A 584 -13.72 16.33 14.82
N GLU A 585 -14.87 15.74 15.09
CA GLU A 585 -15.06 14.31 15.34
C GLU A 585 -16.22 13.82 14.47
N ASP A 586 -15.93 12.96 13.48
CA ASP A 586 -16.92 12.47 12.51
C ASP A 586 -17.75 11.27 13.02
N ASN A 587 -17.34 10.63 14.13
CA ASN A 587 -17.98 9.45 14.70
C ASN A 587 -18.05 9.52 16.23
N LEU A 588 -18.61 10.62 16.76
CA LEU A 588 -18.69 10.88 18.19
C LEU A 588 -19.42 9.73 18.91
N TRP A 589 -18.73 9.17 19.91
CA TRP A 589 -19.17 8.00 20.69
C TRP A 589 -19.55 6.76 19.87
N GLY A 590 -19.03 6.63 18.65
CA GLY A 590 -19.31 5.50 17.77
C GLY A 590 -20.73 5.49 17.18
N LYS A 591 -21.46 6.62 17.22
CA LYS A 591 -22.85 6.72 16.74
C LYS A 591 -22.99 7.27 15.32
N GLY A 592 -21.88 7.58 14.67
CA GLY A 592 -21.84 8.32 13.41
C GLY A 592 -22.24 9.80 13.52
N TYR A 593 -22.29 10.33 14.75
CA TYR A 593 -22.57 11.74 14.99
C TYR A 593 -21.34 12.57 14.64
N LYS A 594 -21.54 13.67 13.93
CA LYS A 594 -20.47 14.62 13.62
C LYS A 594 -20.57 15.81 14.56
N LEU A 595 -19.46 16.15 15.20
CA LEU A 595 -19.31 17.36 16.00
C LEU A 595 -18.10 18.14 15.46
N ALA A 596 -18.28 19.41 15.15
CA ALA A 596 -17.18 20.25 14.71
C ALA A 596 -17.26 21.63 15.37
N PHE A 597 -16.13 22.08 15.90
CA PHE A 597 -15.91 23.46 16.30
C PHE A 597 -14.96 24.10 15.30
N THR A 598 -15.36 25.21 14.68
CA THR A 598 -14.55 25.95 13.73
C THR A 598 -14.45 27.41 14.16
N SER A 599 -13.23 27.93 14.25
CA SER A 599 -12.94 29.34 14.50
C SER A 599 -12.23 29.92 13.28
N SER A 600 -12.62 31.12 12.86
CA SER A 600 -11.92 31.85 11.80
C SER A 600 -11.80 33.32 12.16
N PHE A 601 -10.65 33.90 11.87
CA PHE A 601 -10.26 35.27 12.21
C PHE A 601 -9.67 35.91 10.96
N SER A 602 -10.14 37.08 10.57
CA SER A 602 -9.53 37.90 9.53
C SER A 602 -9.57 39.37 9.94
N SER A 603 -9.02 40.27 9.13
CA SER A 603 -9.06 41.70 9.47
C SER A 603 -10.48 42.28 9.47
N LYS A 604 -11.44 41.64 8.78
CA LYS A 604 -12.83 42.10 8.69
C LYS A 604 -13.84 41.21 9.38
N LYS A 605 -13.49 39.97 9.71
CA LYS A 605 -14.45 38.99 10.20
C LYS A 605 -13.86 38.04 11.21
N THR A 606 -14.52 37.92 12.36
CA THR A 606 -14.28 36.84 13.32
C THR A 606 -15.52 35.99 13.42
N SER A 607 -15.38 34.67 13.31
CA SER A 607 -16.49 33.74 13.53
C SER A 607 -16.08 32.49 14.31
N TYR A 608 -16.99 32.09 15.19
CA TYR A 608 -16.94 30.83 15.92
C TYR A 608 -18.18 30.03 15.59
N ASP A 609 -18.00 28.77 15.26
CA ASP A 609 -19.05 27.87 14.81
C ASP A 609 -18.96 26.56 15.58
N LEU A 610 -20.06 26.14 16.19
CA LEU A 610 -20.21 24.79 16.73
C LEU A 610 -21.34 24.11 15.97
N SER A 611 -21.04 22.98 15.35
CA SER A 611 -22.00 22.22 14.55
C SER A 611 -22.07 20.77 15.01
N PHE A 612 -23.30 20.26 15.09
CA PHE A 612 -23.64 18.88 15.38
C PHE A 612 -24.52 18.32 14.25
N LEU A 613 -24.22 17.11 13.80
CA LEU A 613 -25.02 16.37 12.83
C LEU A 613 -25.26 14.95 13.33
N ASN A 614 -26.53 14.57 13.45
CA ASN A 614 -26.95 13.18 13.44
C ASN A 614 -27.43 12.83 12.02
N PRO A 615 -26.71 11.99 11.26
CA PRO A 615 -27.10 11.67 9.88
C PRO A 615 -28.33 10.77 9.78
N SER A 616 -28.66 10.02 10.84
CA SER A 616 -29.72 9.00 10.84
C SER A 616 -30.42 8.95 12.20
N VAL A 617 -31.42 9.81 12.39
CA VAL A 617 -32.27 9.86 13.58
C VAL A 617 -33.07 8.56 13.67
N TYR A 618 -32.94 7.84 14.79
CA TYR A 618 -33.54 6.51 14.99
C TYR A 618 -33.21 5.51 13.86
N ASP A 619 -31.99 5.57 13.32
CA ASP A 619 -31.53 4.73 12.20
C ASP A 619 -32.38 4.84 10.92
N SER A 620 -33.14 5.93 10.78
CA SER A 620 -33.87 6.28 9.55
C SER A 620 -33.04 7.17 8.63
N ASP A 621 -33.59 7.45 7.44
CA ASP A 621 -33.02 8.39 6.46
C ASP A 621 -33.09 9.88 6.89
N LEU A 622 -33.82 10.16 7.96
CA LEU A 622 -33.96 11.50 8.52
C LEU A 622 -32.66 11.91 9.22
N SER A 623 -32.02 12.99 8.74
CA SER A 623 -30.91 13.63 9.42
C SER A 623 -31.39 14.79 10.28
N PHE A 624 -30.71 15.03 11.40
CA PHE A 624 -30.88 16.21 12.24
C PHE A 624 -29.54 16.94 12.37
N SER A 625 -29.58 18.26 12.21
CA SER A 625 -28.42 19.14 12.40
C SER A 625 -28.77 20.26 13.37
N ALA A 626 -27.81 20.62 14.21
CA ALA A 626 -27.84 21.79 15.07
C ALA A 626 -26.55 22.56 14.89
N ARG A 627 -26.63 23.87 14.74
CA ARG A 627 -25.48 24.75 14.52
C ARG A 627 -25.67 26.00 15.37
N THR A 628 -24.65 26.39 16.11
CA THR A 628 -24.62 27.65 16.86
C THR A 628 -23.39 28.44 16.43
N TYR A 629 -23.55 29.73 16.25
CA TYR A 629 -22.47 30.57 15.75
C TYR A 629 -22.46 31.95 16.39
N ILE A 630 -21.26 32.50 16.50
CA ILE A 630 -21.00 33.90 16.84
C ILE A 630 -20.20 34.47 15.68
N THR A 631 -20.59 35.64 15.18
CA THR A 631 -19.91 36.31 14.07
C THR A 631 -19.88 37.80 14.31
N ASN A 632 -18.68 38.37 14.24
CA ASN A 632 -18.45 39.80 14.26
C ASN A 632 -17.85 40.16 12.90
N THR A 633 -18.48 41.10 12.19
CA THR A 633 -18.05 41.56 10.87
C THR A 633 -17.96 43.07 10.88
N GLU A 634 -16.82 43.60 10.42
CA GLU A 634 -16.60 45.02 10.17
C GLU A 634 -16.93 45.32 8.71
N TYR A 635 -17.98 46.11 8.46
CA TYR A 635 -18.32 46.62 7.14
C TYR A 635 -17.81 48.07 6.97
N ASP A 636 -17.76 48.54 5.73
CA ASP A 636 -17.31 49.89 5.42
C ASP A 636 -18.11 50.98 6.16
N ASP A 637 -19.38 50.75 6.48
CA ASP A 637 -20.29 51.76 7.04
C ASP A 637 -20.73 51.48 8.49
N TYR A 638 -20.54 50.26 9.01
CA TYR A 638 -21.00 49.81 10.33
C TYR A 638 -20.35 48.48 10.77
N ASP A 639 -20.41 48.20 12.07
CA ASP A 639 -20.07 46.91 12.67
C ASP A 639 -21.31 46.04 12.88
N TYR A 640 -21.15 44.74 12.64
CA TYR A 640 -22.22 43.75 12.75
C TYR A 640 -21.84 42.60 13.67
N ASN A 641 -22.49 42.54 14.84
CA ASN A 641 -22.28 41.50 15.83
C ASN A 641 -23.52 40.60 15.89
N LYS A 642 -23.35 39.30 15.57
CA LYS A 642 -24.43 38.31 15.54
C LYS A 642 -24.09 37.10 16.39
N THR A 643 -25.07 36.65 17.17
CA THR A 643 -25.11 35.32 17.78
C THR A 643 -26.37 34.61 17.30
N GLY A 644 -26.24 33.38 16.83
CA GLY A 644 -27.38 32.65 16.28
C GLY A 644 -27.30 31.15 16.44
N GLY A 645 -28.45 30.53 16.23
CA GLY A 645 -28.65 29.10 16.28
C GLY A 645 -29.54 28.64 15.13
N LYS A 646 -29.22 27.49 14.55
CA LYS A 646 -29.99 26.85 13.48
C LYS A 646 -30.18 25.38 13.79
N VAL A 647 -31.42 24.92 13.74
CA VAL A 647 -31.76 23.50 13.73
C VAL A 647 -32.38 23.14 12.38
N SER A 648 -32.02 22.00 11.82
CA SER A 648 -32.57 21.56 10.54
C SER A 648 -32.64 20.05 10.43
N PHE A 649 -33.77 19.58 9.91
CA PHE A 649 -34.00 18.21 9.51
C PHE A 649 -33.79 18.07 8.01
N GLY A 650 -33.21 16.97 7.57
CA GLY A 650 -32.98 16.66 6.16
C GLY A 650 -33.47 15.27 5.83
N TYR A 651 -34.14 15.10 4.70
CA TYR A 651 -34.65 13.82 4.24
C TYR A 651 -34.31 13.61 2.75
N PRO A 652 -33.67 12.50 2.38
CA PRO A 652 -33.36 12.20 0.98
C PRO A 652 -34.65 11.93 0.20
N VAL A 653 -34.76 12.50 -1.00
CA VAL A 653 -35.87 12.28 -1.92
C VAL A 653 -35.28 11.76 -3.23
N GLY A 654 -35.25 10.44 -3.35
CA GLY A 654 -34.51 9.75 -4.42
C GLY A 654 -33.00 9.72 -4.20
N LYS A 655 -32.27 9.22 -5.19
CA LYS A 655 -30.81 8.99 -5.11
C LYS A 655 -29.98 10.28 -4.99
N TRP A 656 -30.43 11.34 -5.63
CA TRP A 656 -29.63 12.56 -5.86
C TRP A 656 -30.17 13.81 -5.17
N SER A 657 -31.35 13.75 -4.56
CA SER A 657 -32.00 14.93 -4.01
C SER A 657 -32.24 14.81 -2.52
N ARG A 658 -32.25 15.94 -1.82
CA ARG A 658 -32.51 16.05 -0.39
C ARG A 658 -33.34 17.29 -0.12
N VAL A 659 -34.36 17.15 0.71
CA VAL A 659 -35.14 18.27 1.24
C VAL A 659 -34.69 18.55 2.65
N TYR A 660 -34.67 19.82 3.02
CA TYR A 660 -34.37 20.29 4.36
C TYR A 660 -35.48 21.21 4.83
N ALA A 661 -35.83 21.08 6.09
CA ALA A 661 -36.71 22.01 6.78
C ALA A 661 -36.08 22.35 8.13
N GLY A 662 -36.20 23.59 8.58
CA GLY A 662 -35.64 23.95 9.88
C GLY A 662 -35.94 25.36 10.31
N TYR A 663 -35.37 25.71 11.47
CA TYR A 663 -35.57 26.97 12.13
C TYR A 663 -34.22 27.61 12.46
N ARG A 664 -34.09 28.90 12.19
CA ARG A 664 -32.94 29.75 12.52
C ARG A 664 -33.41 30.88 13.42
N PHE A 665 -32.67 31.12 14.49
CA PHE A 665 -32.85 32.27 15.36
C PHE A 665 -31.53 33.03 15.46
N ASP A 666 -31.53 34.28 15.02
CA ASP A 666 -30.37 35.17 15.11
C ASP A 666 -30.69 36.36 16.02
N GLN A 667 -29.82 36.66 16.98
CA GLN A 667 -29.78 37.92 17.71
C GLN A 667 -28.59 38.72 17.20
N TYR A 668 -28.80 39.98 16.80
CA TYR A 668 -27.72 40.80 16.29
C TYR A 668 -27.88 42.28 16.62
N GLN A 669 -26.77 43.02 16.49
CA GLN A 669 -26.70 44.47 16.67
C GLN A 669 -25.89 45.08 15.52
N ILE A 670 -26.31 46.29 15.14
CA ILE A 670 -25.58 47.17 14.21
C ILE A 670 -25.00 48.30 15.05
N THR A 671 -23.68 48.38 15.10
CA THR A 671 -22.92 49.34 15.92
C THR A 671 -21.93 50.11 15.06
N ASP A 672 -21.23 51.09 15.65
CA ASP A 672 -20.23 51.92 14.98
C ASP A 672 -20.66 52.48 13.60
N VAL A 673 -21.89 52.98 13.54
CA VAL A 673 -22.47 53.49 12.30
C VAL A 673 -21.83 54.81 11.91
N LYS A 674 -21.23 54.86 10.71
CA LYS A 674 -20.62 56.09 10.18
C LYS A 674 -21.67 57.16 9.90
N LYS A 675 -21.27 58.44 10.03
CA LYS A 675 -22.19 59.59 9.82
C LYS A 675 -22.82 59.63 8.43
N ASN A 676 -22.10 59.12 7.43
CA ASN A 676 -22.52 59.01 6.03
C ASN A 676 -23.13 57.63 5.68
N ALA A 677 -23.47 56.80 6.66
CA ALA A 677 -24.23 55.58 6.41
C ALA A 677 -25.69 55.91 6.04
N SER A 678 -26.35 54.98 5.34
CA SER A 678 -27.75 55.15 4.92
C SER A 678 -28.70 55.37 6.09
N ASN A 679 -29.79 56.09 5.83
CA ASN A 679 -30.87 56.27 6.82
C ASN A 679 -31.42 54.91 7.30
N LEU A 680 -31.50 53.91 6.41
CA LEU A 680 -31.89 52.55 6.78
C LEU A 680 -30.95 51.91 7.80
N ILE A 681 -29.63 52.08 7.65
CA ILE A 681 -28.64 51.57 8.61
C ILE A 681 -28.76 52.29 9.95
N LYS A 682 -28.92 53.63 9.92
CA LYS A 682 -29.10 54.46 11.12
C LYS A 682 -30.36 54.06 11.89
N GLU A 683 -31.50 53.98 11.21
CA GLU A 683 -32.78 53.56 11.80
C GLU A 683 -32.67 52.15 12.43
N GLN A 684 -32.10 51.18 11.70
CA GLN A 684 -31.95 49.82 12.22
C GLN A 684 -30.92 49.70 13.35
N SER A 685 -29.96 50.63 13.45
CA SER A 685 -29.02 50.71 14.57
C SER A 685 -29.67 51.33 15.81
N GLU A 686 -30.51 52.36 15.65
CA GLU A 686 -31.27 53.00 16.72
C GLU A 686 -32.28 52.04 17.39
N ASP A 687 -32.82 51.06 16.64
CA ASP A 687 -33.66 49.98 17.15
C ASP A 687 -32.94 49.07 18.18
N GLY A 688 -31.61 49.13 18.27
CA GLY A 688 -30.80 48.37 19.22
C GLY A 688 -30.68 46.88 18.87
N THR A 689 -31.05 46.00 19.80
CA THR A 689 -30.94 44.54 19.58
C THR A 689 -32.06 44.03 18.69
N ARG A 690 -31.69 43.38 17.59
CA ARG A 690 -32.61 42.83 16.60
C ARG A 690 -32.65 41.30 16.66
N TYR A 691 -33.79 40.73 16.27
CA TYR A 691 -34.07 39.31 16.31
C TYR A 691 -34.65 38.81 14.97
N ALA A 692 -33.98 37.85 14.34
CA ALA A 692 -34.48 37.16 13.16
C ALA A 692 -34.93 35.73 13.52
N SER A 693 -36.25 35.53 13.65
CA SER A 693 -36.88 34.22 13.77
C SER A 693 -37.30 33.73 12.39
N VAL A 694 -36.67 32.67 11.89
CA VAL A 694 -36.81 32.25 10.48
C VAL A 694 -37.05 30.75 10.35
N VAL A 695 -38.16 30.38 9.72
CA VAL A 695 -38.35 29.03 9.20
C VAL A 695 -37.81 28.98 7.78
N HIS A 696 -37.08 27.92 7.45
CA HIS A 696 -36.55 27.73 6.10
C HIS A 696 -36.86 26.34 5.56
N ALA A 697 -37.06 26.27 4.25
CA ALA A 697 -37.13 25.05 3.48
C ALA A 697 -36.10 25.12 2.36
N SER A 698 -35.38 24.02 2.12
CA SER A 698 -34.37 23.94 1.07
C SER A 698 -34.49 22.62 0.32
N PHE A 699 -34.34 22.65 -0.99
CA PHE A 699 -34.22 21.48 -1.85
C PHE A 699 -32.85 21.53 -2.50
N THR A 700 -32.11 20.43 -2.42
CA THR A 700 -30.81 20.26 -3.08
C THR A 700 -30.85 19.02 -3.94
N ARG A 701 -30.42 19.14 -5.20
CA ARG A 701 -30.08 18.03 -6.09
C ARG A 701 -28.59 18.11 -6.39
N ASN A 702 -27.88 16.99 -6.25
CA ASN A 702 -26.46 16.90 -6.58
C ASN A 702 -26.19 15.61 -7.35
N THR A 703 -25.74 15.72 -8.60
CA THR A 703 -25.40 14.60 -9.48
C THR A 703 -23.94 14.67 -9.95
N ILE A 704 -23.08 15.44 -9.28
CA ILE A 704 -21.69 15.58 -9.70
C ILE A 704 -20.94 14.26 -9.52
N ASP A 705 -20.03 14.01 -10.44
CA ASP A 705 -19.15 12.85 -10.47
C ASP A 705 -18.10 12.84 -9.35
N ASN A 706 -17.52 14.00 -9.04
CA ASN A 706 -16.49 14.16 -8.03
C ASN A 706 -16.69 15.45 -7.24
N PHE A 707 -16.62 15.38 -5.90
CA PHE A 707 -16.84 16.54 -5.03
C PHE A 707 -15.68 17.55 -5.02
N GLN A 708 -14.45 17.08 -5.21
CA GLN A 708 -13.25 17.93 -5.19
C GLN A 708 -12.89 18.48 -6.58
N ARG A 709 -13.20 17.72 -7.64
CA ARG A 709 -12.97 18.13 -9.03
C ARG A 709 -14.16 17.70 -9.90
N PRO A 710 -15.30 18.39 -9.83
CA PRO A 710 -16.47 18.05 -10.64
C PRO A 710 -16.15 18.25 -12.13
N THR A 711 -16.34 17.21 -12.94
CA THR A 711 -16.18 17.28 -14.40
C THR A 711 -17.50 17.14 -15.14
N ALA A 712 -18.49 16.49 -14.52
CA ALA A 712 -19.81 16.27 -15.09
C ALA A 712 -20.92 16.37 -14.03
N GLY A 713 -22.15 16.60 -14.49
CA GLY A 713 -23.34 16.64 -13.64
C GLY A 713 -23.70 18.05 -13.15
N ASN A 714 -24.64 18.12 -12.20
CA ASN A 714 -25.11 19.41 -11.68
C ASN A 714 -25.37 19.44 -10.18
N VAL A 715 -25.35 20.66 -9.65
CA VAL A 715 -25.82 21.00 -8.31
C VAL A 715 -26.91 22.05 -8.44
N VAL A 716 -28.11 21.73 -7.98
CA VAL A 716 -29.24 22.67 -7.96
C VAL A 716 -29.70 22.83 -6.52
N THR A 717 -29.77 24.05 -6.03
CA THR A 717 -30.27 24.39 -4.70
C THR A 717 -31.35 25.44 -4.80
N PHE A 718 -32.49 25.19 -4.17
CA PHE A 718 -33.58 26.15 -4.02
C PHE A 718 -33.90 26.31 -2.53
N THR A 719 -33.92 27.54 -2.03
CA THR A 719 -34.14 27.83 -0.62
C THR A 719 -35.17 28.93 -0.45
N VAL A 720 -36.11 28.72 0.47
CA VAL A 720 -37.09 29.70 0.92
C VAL A 720 -36.89 29.92 2.41
N ASN A 721 -36.76 31.19 2.81
CA ASN A 721 -36.70 31.61 4.20
C ASN A 721 -37.91 32.50 4.47
N TYR A 722 -38.67 32.18 5.51
CA TYR A 722 -39.80 32.97 6.00
C TYR A 722 -39.43 33.49 7.39
N GLY A 723 -39.21 34.80 7.49
CA GLY A 723 -38.83 35.50 8.71
C GLY A 723 -39.91 36.45 9.22
N GLY A 724 -40.12 36.48 10.53
CA GLY A 724 -41.08 37.39 11.17
C GLY A 724 -42.53 36.91 11.13
N GLY A 725 -43.48 37.85 11.19
CA GLY A 725 -44.92 37.58 11.20
C GLY A 725 -45.34 36.68 12.38
N ILE A 726 -45.88 35.49 12.08
CA ILE A 726 -46.29 34.51 13.10
C ILE A 726 -45.13 33.99 13.95
N LEU A 727 -43.89 34.12 13.46
CA LEU A 727 -42.68 33.68 14.16
C LEU A 727 -42.14 34.73 15.14
N GLN A 728 -42.74 35.91 15.17
CA GLN A 728 -42.28 37.09 15.91
C GLN A 728 -40.83 37.45 15.54
N GLY A 729 -40.18 38.32 16.34
CA GLY A 729 -38.90 38.93 16.00
C GLY A 729 -39.07 40.33 15.40
N THR A 730 -37.96 41.00 15.14
CA THR A 730 -37.92 42.37 14.59
C THR A 730 -37.84 42.39 13.06
N ASP A 731 -37.57 41.25 12.45
CA ASP A 731 -37.20 41.12 11.05
C ASP A 731 -38.28 40.39 10.25
N ASP A 732 -38.98 41.13 9.39
CA ASP A 732 -40.10 40.63 8.59
C ASP A 732 -39.72 40.53 7.10
N PHE A 733 -39.49 39.30 6.61
CA PHE A 733 -39.13 39.09 5.20
C PHE A 733 -39.43 37.67 4.69
N ILE A 734 -39.55 37.52 3.38
CA ILE A 734 -39.53 36.24 2.68
C ILE A 734 -38.37 36.28 1.67
N LYS A 735 -37.39 35.39 1.81
CA LYS A 735 -36.20 35.32 0.97
C LYS A 735 -36.15 34.03 0.19
N VAL A 736 -36.23 34.14 -1.14
CA VAL A 736 -36.15 33.02 -2.08
C VAL A 736 -34.81 33.09 -2.80
N ILE A 737 -34.09 31.97 -2.87
CA ILE A 737 -32.79 31.86 -3.55
C ILE A 737 -32.78 30.58 -4.37
N GLY A 738 -32.46 30.69 -5.66
CA GLY A 738 -32.14 29.57 -6.54
C GLY A 738 -30.69 29.64 -6.97
N GLU A 739 -29.98 28.51 -6.96
CA GLU A 739 -28.63 28.36 -7.49
C GLU A 739 -28.55 27.07 -8.31
N ALA A 740 -27.96 27.14 -9.50
CA ALA A 740 -27.67 25.99 -10.34
C ALA A 740 -26.22 26.06 -10.80
N ARG A 741 -25.53 24.92 -10.78
CA ARG A 741 -24.19 24.73 -11.35
C ARG A 741 -24.23 23.51 -12.24
N GLN A 742 -23.74 23.63 -13.46
CA GLN A 742 -23.67 22.56 -14.45
C GLN A 742 -22.21 22.41 -14.90
N PHE A 743 -21.73 21.18 -14.93
CA PHE A 743 -20.42 20.81 -15.43
C PHE A 743 -20.57 19.92 -16.66
N TYR A 744 -19.73 20.15 -17.66
CA TYR A 744 -19.69 19.39 -18.90
C TYR A 744 -18.24 19.18 -19.33
N ALA A 745 -17.76 17.94 -19.24
CA ALA A 745 -16.44 17.56 -19.69
C ALA A 745 -16.42 17.51 -21.23
N LEU A 746 -15.48 18.24 -21.85
CA LEU A 746 -15.14 18.09 -23.26
C LEU A 746 -14.20 16.89 -23.43
N ASN A 747 -13.29 16.72 -22.48
CA ASN A 747 -12.43 15.55 -22.28
C ASN A 747 -11.90 15.56 -20.83
N ASN A 748 -10.88 14.76 -20.52
CA ASN A 748 -10.36 14.59 -19.17
C ASN A 748 -9.76 15.86 -18.54
N ASP A 749 -9.25 16.80 -19.37
CA ASP A 749 -8.52 17.98 -18.92
C ASP A 749 -9.27 19.29 -19.17
N HIS A 750 -10.38 19.24 -19.91
CA HIS A 750 -11.13 20.41 -20.33
C HIS A 750 -12.61 20.30 -19.92
N VAL A 751 -13.04 21.19 -19.03
CA VAL A 751 -14.40 21.21 -18.48
C VAL A 751 -15.04 22.58 -18.70
N LEU A 752 -16.26 22.59 -19.21
CA LEU A 752 -17.13 23.76 -19.22
C LEU A 752 -17.97 23.78 -17.95
N MET A 753 -17.97 24.90 -17.23
CA MET A 753 -18.81 25.10 -16.05
C MET A 753 -19.68 26.34 -16.22
N ALA A 754 -20.98 26.17 -16.00
CA ALA A 754 -21.92 27.27 -15.95
C ALA A 754 -22.58 27.30 -14.58
N ARG A 755 -22.58 28.46 -13.93
CA ARG A 755 -23.29 28.68 -12.66
C ARG A 755 -24.21 29.88 -12.79
N ALA A 756 -25.40 29.75 -12.24
CA ALA A 756 -26.40 30.81 -12.19
C ALA A 756 -27.01 30.86 -10.79
N LYS A 757 -27.19 32.06 -10.24
CA LYS A 757 -27.81 32.30 -8.95
C LYS A 757 -28.77 33.48 -9.06
N ALA A 758 -29.98 33.32 -8.55
CA ALA A 758 -30.97 34.39 -8.49
C ALA A 758 -31.64 34.41 -7.12
N GLY A 759 -32.03 35.61 -6.68
CA GLY A 759 -32.63 35.80 -5.36
C GLY A 759 -33.64 36.93 -5.35
N ALA A 760 -34.69 36.74 -4.55
CA ALA A 760 -35.72 37.73 -4.29
C ALA A 760 -36.00 37.82 -2.79
N LEU A 761 -36.01 39.05 -2.28
CA LEU A 761 -36.32 39.41 -0.91
C LEU A 761 -37.62 40.22 -0.91
N LEU A 762 -38.67 39.61 -0.39
CA LEU A 762 -40.04 40.14 -0.36
C LEU A 762 -40.38 40.58 1.06
N PRO A 763 -41.19 41.62 1.26
CA PRO A 763 -41.67 42.00 2.57
C PRO A 763 -42.64 40.93 3.10
N ASN A 764 -42.52 40.56 4.37
CA ASN A 764 -43.51 39.73 5.06
C ASN A 764 -44.54 40.63 5.77
N GLY A 765 -45.38 41.30 4.98
CA GLY A 765 -46.28 42.36 5.45
C GLY A 765 -46.43 43.46 4.41
N SER A 766 -46.54 44.72 4.82
CA SER A 766 -46.96 45.82 3.94
C SER A 766 -45.86 46.70 3.35
N SER A 767 -44.62 46.70 3.87
CA SER A 767 -43.55 47.60 3.36
C SER A 767 -42.18 46.95 3.24
N TYR A 768 -41.48 47.30 2.16
CA TYR A 768 -40.06 47.01 1.89
C TYR A 768 -39.10 47.72 2.87
N ASP A 769 -39.54 48.77 3.56
CA ASP A 769 -38.74 49.55 4.52
C ASP A 769 -38.32 48.75 5.76
N LYS A 770 -39.08 47.69 6.07
CA LYS A 770 -38.82 46.83 7.23
C LYS A 770 -37.84 45.69 6.94
N ILE A 771 -37.34 45.58 5.70
CA ILE A 771 -36.41 44.52 5.32
C ILE A 771 -35.04 44.81 5.95
N PRO A 772 -34.49 43.89 6.77
CA PRO A 772 -33.20 44.10 7.43
C PRO A 772 -32.05 44.25 6.44
N ILE A 773 -31.15 45.20 6.67
CA ILE A 773 -29.96 45.45 5.81
C ILE A 773 -29.10 44.19 5.65
N VAL A 774 -29.00 43.41 6.73
CA VAL A 774 -28.20 42.19 6.83
C VAL A 774 -28.76 41.02 6.02
N GLU A 775 -30.02 41.11 5.58
CA GLU A 775 -30.67 40.11 4.72
C GLU A 775 -30.65 40.50 3.24
N ARG A 776 -30.22 41.72 2.89
CA ARG A 776 -30.16 42.21 1.51
C ARG A 776 -29.02 41.56 0.73
N PHE A 777 -29.14 41.56 -0.59
CA PHE A 777 -28.17 40.92 -1.48
C PHE A 777 -27.02 41.85 -1.85
N TRP A 778 -25.83 41.27 -1.89
CA TRP A 778 -24.59 41.90 -2.31
C TRP A 778 -23.93 41.04 -3.39
N LEU A 779 -23.44 41.68 -4.44
CA LEU A 779 -22.69 41.09 -5.55
C LEU A 779 -21.36 41.83 -5.70
N GLY A 780 -20.42 41.26 -6.45
CA GLY A 780 -19.06 41.73 -6.59
C GLY A 780 -18.06 40.78 -5.93
N GLY A 781 -16.86 40.72 -6.51
CA GLY A 781 -15.71 39.98 -6.05
C GLY A 781 -15.61 38.53 -6.48
N ILE A 782 -14.50 37.90 -6.08
CA ILE A 782 -14.01 36.58 -6.55
C ILE A 782 -15.02 35.40 -6.41
N ASN A 783 -16.08 35.58 -5.62
CA ASN A 783 -17.13 34.59 -5.37
C ASN A 783 -18.45 34.86 -6.14
N SER A 784 -18.54 35.98 -6.87
CA SER A 784 -19.67 36.34 -7.72
C SER A 784 -19.21 36.87 -9.09
N VAL A 785 -19.21 38.19 -9.31
CA VAL A 785 -18.78 38.83 -10.57
C VAL A 785 -17.38 39.40 -10.36
N ARG A 786 -16.36 38.69 -10.87
CA ARG A 786 -14.95 39.06 -10.76
C ARG A 786 -14.65 40.37 -11.49
N GLY A 787 -13.65 41.11 -11.03
CA GLY A 787 -13.28 42.41 -11.60
C GLY A 787 -14.08 43.61 -11.08
N TYR A 788 -15.24 43.39 -10.44
CA TYR A 788 -16.00 44.42 -9.72
C TYR A 788 -15.93 44.17 -8.21
N ASP A 789 -15.92 45.22 -7.40
CA ASP A 789 -16.07 45.08 -5.96
C ASP A 789 -17.55 45.14 -5.50
N LEU A 790 -17.76 44.98 -4.20
CA LEU A 790 -19.08 45.05 -3.58
C LEU A 790 -19.75 46.42 -3.75
N ASN A 791 -18.96 47.49 -3.89
CA ASN A 791 -19.43 48.86 -4.05
C ASN A 791 -19.91 49.16 -5.47
N ASP A 792 -19.31 48.52 -6.47
CA ASP A 792 -19.71 48.63 -7.88
C ASP A 792 -21.14 48.11 -8.10
N PHE A 793 -21.52 47.05 -7.39
CA PHE A 793 -22.88 46.48 -7.37
C PHE A 793 -23.78 47.04 -6.26
N ALA A 794 -23.31 48.00 -5.47
CA ALA A 794 -24.08 48.52 -4.35
C ALA A 794 -25.34 49.25 -4.86
N VAL A 795 -26.50 48.80 -4.38
CA VAL A 795 -27.74 49.54 -4.57
C VAL A 795 -27.77 50.72 -3.61
N ARG A 796 -28.08 51.91 -4.13
CA ARG A 796 -28.08 53.16 -3.39
C ARG A 796 -29.50 53.73 -3.31
N GLN A 797 -29.84 54.37 -2.20
CA GLN A 797 -31.06 55.18 -2.09
C GLN A 797 -30.89 56.51 -2.85
N ASN A 798 -31.99 57.26 -2.99
CA ASN A 798 -32.02 58.57 -3.67
C ASN A 798 -31.08 59.62 -3.04
N ASP A 799 -30.61 59.41 -1.80
CA ASP A 799 -29.63 60.24 -1.08
C ASP A 799 -28.16 59.82 -1.33
N GLY A 800 -27.93 58.74 -2.08
CA GLY A 800 -26.60 58.24 -2.47
C GLY A 800 -26.05 57.10 -1.60
N ASP A 801 -26.74 56.76 -0.50
CA ASP A 801 -26.23 55.84 0.51
C ASP A 801 -26.47 54.37 0.17
N LYS A 802 -25.51 53.49 0.50
CA LYS A 802 -25.51 52.06 0.12
C LYS A 802 -26.45 51.24 1.00
N ILE A 803 -27.28 50.41 0.38
CA ILE A 803 -28.26 49.54 1.07
C ILE A 803 -28.31 48.10 0.56
N GLY A 804 -27.63 47.74 -0.53
CA GLY A 804 -27.76 46.39 -1.13
C GLY A 804 -29.15 46.14 -1.76
N GLY A 805 -29.30 45.05 -2.51
CA GLY A 805 -30.51 44.80 -3.32
C GLY A 805 -31.56 43.90 -2.68
N THR A 806 -32.81 44.06 -3.09
CA THR A 806 -33.92 43.14 -2.80
C THR A 806 -34.12 42.11 -3.92
N ARG A 807 -33.48 42.32 -5.07
CA ARG A 807 -33.41 41.37 -6.18
C ARG A 807 -31.96 41.27 -6.64
N MET A 808 -31.51 40.06 -6.89
CA MET A 808 -30.21 39.82 -7.51
C MET A 808 -30.29 38.67 -8.50
N ALA A 809 -29.47 38.75 -9.54
CA ALA A 809 -29.14 37.60 -10.37
C ALA A 809 -27.68 37.71 -10.78
N PHE A 810 -26.96 36.60 -10.83
CA PHE A 810 -25.67 36.53 -11.49
C PHE A 810 -25.48 35.17 -12.15
N ALA A 811 -24.66 35.14 -13.19
CA ALA A 811 -24.19 33.94 -13.82
C ALA A 811 -22.69 34.04 -14.12
N ASN A 812 -21.98 32.93 -14.03
CA ASN A 812 -20.61 32.81 -14.50
C ASN A 812 -20.44 31.59 -15.40
N PHE A 813 -19.68 31.78 -16.46
CA PHE A 813 -19.29 30.76 -17.42
C PHE A 813 -17.77 30.62 -17.35
N GLU A 814 -17.31 29.40 -17.16
CA GLU A 814 -15.89 29.08 -17.02
C GLU A 814 -15.51 27.98 -18.00
N TYR A 815 -14.38 28.15 -18.67
CA TYR A 815 -13.64 27.08 -19.29
C TYR A 815 -12.50 26.70 -18.35
N GLN A 816 -12.48 25.47 -17.87
CA GLN A 816 -11.49 24.99 -16.91
C GLN A 816 -10.53 24.06 -17.64
N TRP A 817 -9.26 24.47 -17.74
CA TRP A 817 -8.20 23.67 -18.33
C TRP A 817 -7.24 23.20 -17.24
N TYR A 818 -7.26 21.89 -16.98
CA TYR A 818 -6.39 21.21 -16.04
C TYR A 818 -5.08 20.81 -16.71
N PHE A 819 -4.16 21.76 -16.88
CA PHE A 819 -2.93 21.56 -17.67
C PHE A 819 -1.81 20.83 -16.90
N GLU A 820 -1.87 20.81 -15.56
CA GLU A 820 -0.93 20.09 -14.69
C GLU A 820 -1.73 19.42 -13.58
N ASN A 821 -2.29 18.25 -13.88
CA ASN A 821 -3.17 17.51 -12.99
C ASN A 821 -2.49 17.13 -11.67
N ASP A 822 -1.23 16.70 -11.74
CA ASP A 822 -0.46 16.26 -10.57
C ASP A 822 -0.12 17.42 -9.62
N LEU A 823 0.07 18.62 -10.17
CA LEU A 823 0.27 19.84 -9.39
C LEU A 823 -1.06 20.49 -8.94
N GLY A 824 -2.20 19.97 -9.40
CA GLY A 824 -3.52 20.51 -9.11
C GLY A 824 -3.72 21.93 -9.65
N MET A 825 -3.10 22.26 -10.79
CA MET A 825 -3.21 23.58 -11.41
C MET A 825 -4.32 23.59 -12.47
N THR A 826 -5.04 24.71 -12.54
CA THR A 826 -6.13 24.90 -13.50
C THR A 826 -6.14 26.33 -14.00
N LEU A 827 -6.15 26.50 -15.31
CA LEU A 827 -6.33 27.80 -15.94
C LEU A 827 -7.80 27.98 -16.31
N VAL A 828 -8.38 29.12 -15.93
CA VAL A 828 -9.82 29.36 -16.01
C VAL A 828 -10.13 30.69 -16.66
N PRO A 829 -10.20 30.76 -18.00
CA PRO A 829 -10.89 31.85 -18.68
C PRO A 829 -12.35 31.90 -18.26
N PHE A 830 -12.87 33.09 -17.98
CA PHE A 830 -14.24 33.26 -17.50
C PHE A 830 -14.98 34.43 -18.12
N PHE A 831 -16.31 34.35 -18.06
CA PHE A 831 -17.23 35.44 -18.32
C PHE A 831 -18.29 35.48 -17.21
N ASP A 832 -18.38 36.61 -16.52
CA ASP A 832 -19.30 36.83 -15.41
C ASP A 832 -20.31 37.92 -15.79
N VAL A 833 -21.54 37.77 -15.33
CA VAL A 833 -22.61 38.74 -15.52
C VAL A 833 -23.48 38.79 -14.28
N GLY A 834 -23.91 39.99 -13.87
CA GLY A 834 -24.77 40.14 -12.72
C GLY A 834 -25.59 41.41 -12.73
N ILE A 835 -26.61 41.42 -11.88
CA ILE A 835 -27.46 42.56 -11.61
C ILE A 835 -27.90 42.52 -10.14
N ASN A 836 -27.90 43.69 -9.51
CA ASN A 836 -28.38 43.88 -8.15
C ASN A 836 -29.24 45.16 -8.12
N TYR A 837 -30.48 45.05 -7.66
CA TYR A 837 -31.38 46.20 -7.61
C TYR A 837 -32.36 46.13 -6.44
N ASP A 838 -32.92 47.28 -6.09
CA ASP A 838 -34.00 47.39 -5.13
C ASP A 838 -35.33 47.64 -5.86
N GLU A 839 -36.28 46.74 -5.65
CA GLU A 839 -37.63 46.82 -6.22
C GLU A 839 -38.41 48.02 -5.68
N LYS A 840 -38.14 48.49 -4.45
CA LYS A 840 -38.79 49.68 -3.90
C LYS A 840 -38.54 50.92 -4.77
N ASP A 841 -37.28 51.14 -5.15
CA ASP A 841 -36.87 52.36 -5.84
C ASP A 841 -37.07 52.29 -7.36
N ASN A 842 -37.07 51.08 -7.95
CA ASN A 842 -37.08 50.89 -9.42
C ASN A 842 -38.27 50.08 -9.96
N GLY A 843 -39.12 49.50 -9.10
CA GLY A 843 -40.13 48.52 -9.51
C GLY A 843 -39.51 47.30 -10.22
N LEU A 844 -40.30 46.62 -11.07
CA LEU A 844 -39.80 45.56 -11.95
C LEU A 844 -39.15 46.09 -13.26
N LYS A 845 -39.17 47.40 -13.48
CA LYS A 845 -38.58 48.05 -14.67
C LYS A 845 -37.21 48.61 -14.30
N SER A 846 -36.18 47.79 -14.40
CA SER A 846 -34.82 48.22 -14.09
C SER A 846 -34.23 49.06 -15.24
N ASN A 847 -33.93 50.34 -14.98
CA ASN A 847 -33.00 51.15 -15.78
C ASN A 847 -31.53 50.90 -15.38
N LYS A 848 -31.25 49.95 -14.47
CA LYS A 848 -29.87 49.60 -14.08
C LYS A 848 -29.25 48.64 -15.09
N GLU A 849 -28.00 48.92 -15.40
CA GLU A 849 -27.18 48.16 -16.33
C GLU A 849 -26.80 46.82 -15.70
N TRP A 850 -26.90 45.76 -16.50
CA TRP A 850 -26.24 44.50 -16.19
C TRP A 850 -24.74 44.76 -16.22
N LEU A 851 -24.05 44.40 -15.15
CA LEU A 851 -22.60 44.48 -15.11
C LEU A 851 -22.03 43.13 -15.51
N TYR A 852 -21.07 43.14 -16.42
CA TYR A 852 -20.41 41.94 -16.90
C TYR A 852 -18.92 42.18 -17.02
N SER A 853 -18.17 41.10 -16.89
CA SER A 853 -16.72 41.09 -16.92
C SER A 853 -16.22 39.81 -17.59
N THR A 854 -14.97 39.85 -18.02
CA THR A 854 -14.24 38.66 -18.47
C THR A 854 -12.86 38.66 -17.87
N GLY A 855 -12.17 37.54 -17.90
CA GLY A 855 -10.83 37.49 -17.35
C GLY A 855 -10.23 36.11 -17.38
N LEU A 856 -9.15 35.98 -16.61
CA LEU A 856 -8.39 34.75 -16.46
C LEU A 856 -8.15 34.49 -14.98
N GLU A 857 -8.43 33.28 -14.53
CA GLU A 857 -8.14 32.83 -13.17
C GLU A 857 -7.18 31.64 -13.20
N LEU A 858 -6.11 31.70 -12.41
CA LEU A 858 -5.27 30.55 -12.10
C LEU A 858 -5.71 29.96 -10.77
N ARG A 859 -6.10 28.69 -10.77
CA ARG A 859 -6.34 27.90 -9.56
C ARG A 859 -5.16 26.98 -9.33
N TRP A 860 -4.70 26.88 -8.09
CA TRP A 860 -3.66 25.95 -7.70
C TRP A 860 -4.00 25.31 -6.38
N ARG A 861 -4.26 24.00 -6.40
CA ARG A 861 -4.38 23.18 -5.19
C ARG A 861 -2.99 22.88 -4.65
N SER A 862 -2.42 23.87 -3.96
CA SER A 862 -1.10 23.73 -3.36
C SER A 862 -1.16 22.81 -2.12
N PRO A 863 -0.01 22.29 -1.65
CA PRO A 863 0.08 21.60 -0.36
C PRO A 863 -0.42 22.43 0.83
N MET A 864 -0.45 23.76 0.70
CA MET A 864 -0.91 24.72 1.72
C MET A 864 -2.39 25.08 1.62
N GLY A 865 -3.11 24.54 0.61
CA GLY A 865 -4.52 24.80 0.35
C GLY A 865 -4.80 25.35 -1.05
N ASP A 866 -6.08 25.49 -1.39
CA ASP A 866 -6.51 26.03 -2.68
C ASP A 866 -6.16 27.52 -2.79
N LEU A 867 -5.48 27.88 -3.88
CA LEU A 867 -5.10 29.23 -4.27
C LEU A 867 -5.89 29.62 -5.51
N ARG A 868 -6.45 30.83 -5.52
CA ARG A 868 -7.18 31.41 -6.65
C ARG A 868 -6.62 32.79 -6.94
N PHE A 869 -6.07 32.98 -8.13
CA PHE A 869 -5.57 34.25 -8.63
C PHE A 869 -6.40 34.66 -9.84
N ALA A 870 -7.32 35.60 -9.68
CA ALA A 870 -8.21 36.05 -10.74
C ALA A 870 -7.83 37.46 -11.21
N TYR A 871 -7.73 37.65 -12.51
CA TYR A 871 -7.60 38.97 -13.13
C TYR A 871 -8.88 39.25 -13.93
N GLY A 872 -9.76 40.09 -13.37
CA GLY A 872 -11.05 40.44 -13.95
C GLY A 872 -11.01 41.78 -14.66
N ILE A 873 -11.59 41.84 -15.85
CA ILE A 873 -11.71 43.02 -16.72
C ILE A 873 -13.19 43.39 -16.79
N PRO A 874 -13.60 44.47 -16.10
CA PRO A 874 -14.93 45.07 -16.26
C PRO A 874 -15.20 45.47 -17.72
N LEU A 875 -16.38 45.11 -18.23
CA LEU A 875 -16.82 45.42 -19.59
C LEU A 875 -17.98 46.42 -19.65
N ALA A 876 -18.62 46.70 -18.51
CA ALA A 876 -19.70 47.66 -18.39
C ALA A 876 -19.27 48.84 -17.51
N ASP A 877 -19.84 50.02 -17.77
CA ASP A 877 -19.59 51.21 -16.98
C ASP A 877 -20.48 51.19 -15.72
N VAL A 878 -19.99 51.75 -14.63
CA VAL A 878 -20.76 51.90 -13.38
C VAL A 878 -21.02 53.38 -13.19
N ASN A 879 -22.30 53.79 -13.21
CA ASN A 879 -22.71 55.20 -13.15
C ASN A 879 -22.04 56.08 -14.23
N GLY A 880 -21.79 55.53 -15.42
CA GLY A 880 -21.13 56.23 -16.52
C GLY A 880 -19.60 56.32 -16.41
N GLU A 881 -18.99 55.63 -15.43
CA GLU A 881 -17.54 55.54 -15.28
C GLU A 881 -17.02 54.13 -15.55
N LYS A 882 -16.00 54.05 -16.42
CA LYS A 882 -15.33 52.80 -16.75
C LYS A 882 -14.49 52.31 -15.57
N GLN A 883 -14.73 51.07 -15.16
CA GLN A 883 -13.99 50.44 -14.06
C GLN A 883 -12.64 49.91 -14.53
N SER A 884 -11.63 50.02 -13.67
CA SER A 884 -10.29 49.48 -13.95
C SER A 884 -10.28 47.95 -13.76
N PRO A 885 -9.50 47.20 -14.55
CA PRO A 885 -9.24 45.79 -14.28
C PRO A 885 -8.73 45.57 -12.85
N ARG A 886 -9.13 44.46 -12.23
CA ARG A 886 -8.75 44.14 -10.85
C ARG A 886 -8.09 42.78 -10.77
N PHE A 887 -7.06 42.72 -9.93
CA PHE A 887 -6.47 41.47 -9.49
C PHE A 887 -7.06 41.08 -8.14
N GLU A 888 -7.63 39.88 -8.09
CA GLU A 888 -8.29 39.31 -6.92
C GLU A 888 -7.56 38.02 -6.54
N PHE A 889 -7.38 37.83 -5.24
CA PHE A 889 -6.68 36.69 -4.69
C PHE A 889 -7.48 36.10 -3.54
N ALA A 890 -7.52 34.78 -3.47
CA ALA A 890 -8.00 34.03 -2.33
C ALA A 890 -7.11 32.80 -2.10
N MET A 891 -6.67 32.61 -0.86
CA MET A 891 -5.83 31.48 -0.44
C MET A 891 -6.38 30.84 0.82
N GLY A 892 -6.39 29.51 0.84
CA GLY A 892 -6.54 28.71 2.03
C GLY A 892 -7.98 28.57 2.53
N GLN A 893 -8.17 27.75 3.56
CA GLN A 893 -9.50 27.39 4.09
C GLN A 893 -10.20 28.50 4.89
N ALA A 894 -9.58 29.66 5.07
CA ALA A 894 -10.13 30.76 5.86
C ALA A 894 -11.20 31.58 5.09
N PHE A 895 -11.31 31.41 3.77
CA PHE A 895 -12.08 32.29 2.87
C PHE A 895 -12.98 31.56 1.89
#